data_AF-A0A7Y6XAS3-F1
#
_entry.id   AF-A0A7Y6XAS3-F1
#
_cell.length_a   1.000
_cell.length_b   1.000
_cell.length_c   1.000
_cell.angle_alpha   90.00
_cell.angle_beta   90.00
_cell.angle_gamma   90.00
#
_symmetry.space_group_name_H-M   'P 1'
#
loop_
_entity.id
_entity.type
_entity.pdbx_description
1 polymer ?
#
loop_
_entity_poly.entity_id
_entity_poly.type
_entity_poly.pdbx_seq_one_letter_code
_entity_poly.pdbx_strand_id
1 'polypeptide(L)'
;MALQPGDKFGRYELVSWLGRGGMAETWRARWMGDAGVTKSVLIKKVLPEFVEDDAFISMFINEARISATLSHGNIAQVFDFGRVEGQYYLAMELVDGQPLHHVLKRAVKTGLQRMPIPLAVYIALEMCRGLHYAHTRTDDKGKPLGIVHRDISPDNVLISYEGQVKIVDFGIAKAEMARNFKTEPGVVKGKYHFFSPEQARGKEVDARTDVWATGLVLYELLCGQRPVTGTQAAVMMRMAHGEFPSPREVRPDLPVELDELVMKALSVNIEARFESANAFADALAQFLYSHAPRFSTMNLAYLVRVLFRGDMAVEGRELSVPTSFIDELTVWRASGAPPEVPAKKELAKEASSRAETEMELDLKPGAQRPTRKLLLATGAVGDAHPTVEALESHRPATNTSTRGGMMGWGAMAAFAAVLVIVVGTFYAYVIAPPRAGGPPPLPLSKLGPRASDAPDSPTPLLVRPEEDPPGATKDDVRHARRLLERGDYQSASAMAEKCLTLVTNHPDCLFIAGASMARMKKFDVAVQRYQSLATNHPGHPLAGVTRTLIEEYERKHAEQVASAPRTTSESAPLDAHDVAIVDEWVTKSRALIKKQKYREAAAMAEQCLKVFPSVSDCHLLMGIAKARLDKVDEGARHYRRFLELAPSDHPARGEVATLLKHYEDSKRGGRY
;
A
#
# COMPACT_ATOMS: atom_id res chain seq x y z
N MET A 1 -18.81 -17.65 29.99
CA MET A 1 -17.86 -18.77 29.75
C MET A 1 -17.16 -18.56 28.41
N ALA A 2 -16.24 -19.44 27.99
CA ALA A 2 -15.83 -19.49 26.59
C ALA A 2 -16.94 -20.18 25.78
N LEU A 3 -17.31 -19.59 24.64
CA LEU A 3 -18.35 -20.12 23.74
C LEU A 3 -17.85 -21.38 23.01
N GLN A 4 -18.76 -22.31 22.71
CA GLN A 4 -18.50 -23.56 22.01
C GLN A 4 -19.52 -23.84 20.89
N PRO A 5 -19.20 -24.72 19.92
CA PRO A 5 -20.18 -25.28 19.01
C PRO A 5 -21.37 -25.90 19.76
N GLY A 6 -22.60 -25.56 19.35
CA GLY A 6 -23.85 -25.92 20.01
C GLY A 6 -24.41 -24.85 20.95
N ASP A 7 -23.61 -23.87 21.38
CA ASP A 7 -24.09 -22.80 22.26
C ASP A 7 -25.09 -21.88 21.56
N LYS A 8 -26.06 -21.36 22.33
CA LYS A 8 -26.99 -20.32 21.87
C LYS A 8 -26.46 -18.93 22.22
N PHE A 9 -26.07 -18.19 21.19
CA PHE A 9 -25.71 -16.77 21.28
C PHE A 9 -26.90 -15.91 20.84
N GLY A 10 -27.82 -15.65 21.78
CA GLY A 10 -29.07 -14.92 21.49
C GLY A 10 -29.99 -15.71 20.55
N ARG A 11 -30.17 -15.22 19.32
CA ARG A 11 -30.99 -15.84 18.25
C ARG A 11 -30.23 -16.85 17.37
N TYR A 12 -28.96 -17.09 17.69
CA TYR A 12 -28.04 -17.84 16.84
C TYR A 12 -27.49 -19.07 17.56
N GLU A 13 -27.58 -20.22 16.91
CA GLU A 13 -26.87 -21.44 17.30
C GLU A 13 -25.46 -21.39 16.71
N LEU A 14 -24.42 -21.44 17.55
CA LEU A 14 -23.04 -21.42 17.09
C LEU A 14 -22.67 -22.79 16.51
N VAL A 15 -22.25 -22.84 15.24
CA VAL A 15 -21.98 -24.09 14.51
C VAL A 15 -20.48 -24.41 14.51
N SER A 16 -19.62 -23.43 14.23
CA SER A 16 -18.17 -23.59 14.34
C SER A 16 -17.45 -22.25 14.49
N TRP A 17 -16.35 -22.23 15.23
CA TRP A 17 -15.44 -21.07 15.27
C TRP A 17 -14.69 -20.96 13.93
N LEU A 18 -14.58 -19.75 13.39
CA LEU A 18 -13.90 -19.47 12.12
C LEU A 18 -12.56 -18.76 12.31
N GLY A 19 -12.41 -17.96 13.37
CA GLY A 19 -11.15 -17.31 13.70
C GLY A 19 -11.24 -16.21 14.76
N ARG A 20 -10.08 -15.73 15.20
CA ARG A 20 -9.93 -14.52 16.01
C ARG A 20 -9.06 -13.52 15.26
N GLY A 21 -9.65 -12.37 14.90
CA GLY A 21 -8.92 -11.20 14.42
C GLY A 21 -8.39 -10.34 15.57
N GLY A 22 -7.86 -9.16 15.24
CA GLY A 22 -7.29 -8.27 16.25
C GLY A 22 -8.30 -7.60 17.19
N MET A 23 -9.58 -7.52 16.78
CA MET A 23 -10.63 -6.76 17.49
C MET A 23 -11.96 -7.53 17.65
N ALA A 24 -12.12 -8.62 16.89
CA ALA A 24 -13.34 -9.44 16.86
C ALA A 24 -12.99 -10.93 16.68
N GLU A 25 -13.84 -11.82 17.19
CA GLU A 25 -13.86 -13.23 16.80
C GLU A 25 -15.02 -13.51 15.83
N THR A 26 -14.86 -14.50 14.96
CA THR A 26 -15.84 -14.87 13.95
C THR A 26 -16.30 -16.31 14.11
N TRP A 27 -17.61 -16.51 14.00
CA TRP A 27 -18.28 -17.80 14.13
C TRP A 27 -19.19 -18.07 12.94
N ARG A 28 -19.14 -19.29 12.39
CA ARG A 28 -20.21 -19.86 11.56
C ARG A 28 -21.36 -20.17 12.51
N ALA A 29 -22.54 -19.63 12.25
CA ALA A 29 -23.71 -19.83 13.08
C ALA A 29 -24.96 -20.07 12.23
N ARG A 30 -26.01 -20.54 12.87
CA ARG A 30 -27.34 -20.74 12.30
C ARG A 30 -28.31 -19.79 13.00
N TRP A 31 -28.86 -18.84 12.26
CA TRP A 31 -30.01 -18.06 12.72
C TRP A 31 -31.22 -18.97 12.85
N MET A 32 -31.90 -18.90 13.99
CA MET A 32 -33.07 -19.71 14.32
C MET A 32 -34.33 -18.85 14.26
N GLY A 33 -35.13 -19.04 13.22
CA GLY A 33 -36.43 -18.40 13.04
C GLY A 33 -37.60 -19.27 13.52
N ASP A 34 -38.80 -18.71 13.41
CA ASP A 34 -40.05 -19.41 13.71
C ASP A 34 -40.26 -20.62 12.78
N ALA A 35 -41.10 -21.57 13.21
CA ALA A 35 -41.41 -22.81 12.50
C ALA A 35 -40.20 -23.68 12.06
N GLY A 36 -39.02 -23.45 12.63
CA GLY A 36 -37.79 -24.17 12.26
C GLY A 36 -37.13 -23.66 10.97
N VAL A 37 -37.52 -22.48 10.47
CA VAL A 37 -36.79 -21.81 9.39
C VAL A 37 -35.41 -21.42 9.89
N THR A 38 -34.34 -21.80 9.18
CA THR A 38 -32.97 -21.50 9.60
C THR A 38 -32.12 -20.95 8.45
N LYS A 39 -31.13 -20.12 8.79
CA LYS A 39 -30.23 -19.48 7.83
C LYS A 39 -28.79 -19.51 8.34
N SER A 40 -27.86 -19.97 7.52
CA SER A 40 -26.42 -19.87 7.82
C SER A 40 -25.97 -18.41 7.79
N VAL A 41 -25.27 -17.98 8.85
CA VAL A 41 -24.76 -16.61 9.01
C VAL A 41 -23.35 -16.63 9.60
N LEU A 42 -22.61 -15.54 9.43
CA LEU A 42 -21.39 -15.28 10.16
C LEU A 42 -21.69 -14.31 11.31
N ILE A 43 -21.26 -14.63 12.53
CA ILE A 43 -21.32 -13.74 13.69
C ILE A 43 -19.91 -13.18 13.91
N LYS A 44 -19.74 -11.86 13.70
CA LYS A 44 -18.54 -11.10 14.05
C LYS A 44 -18.79 -10.46 15.42
N LYS A 45 -18.23 -11.04 16.48
CA LYS A 45 -18.41 -10.65 17.87
C LYS A 45 -17.20 -9.85 18.36
N VAL A 46 -17.42 -8.71 19.01
CA VAL A 46 -16.37 -7.91 19.64
C VAL A 46 -15.65 -8.73 20.72
N LEU A 47 -14.32 -8.64 20.77
CA LEU A 47 -13.54 -9.31 21.81
C LEU A 47 -13.68 -8.59 23.16
N PRO A 48 -13.69 -9.32 24.30
CA PRO A 48 -13.89 -8.72 25.62
C PRO A 48 -12.93 -7.57 25.94
N GLU A 49 -11.70 -7.61 25.43
CA GLU A 49 -10.69 -6.57 25.67
C GLU A 49 -11.03 -5.19 25.07
N PHE A 50 -12.04 -5.10 24.20
CA PHE A 50 -12.49 -3.85 23.56
C PHE A 50 -13.92 -3.44 23.96
N VAL A 51 -14.55 -4.13 24.93
CA VAL A 51 -15.95 -3.84 25.34
C VAL A 51 -16.05 -2.58 26.22
N GLU A 52 -14.96 -2.18 26.88
CA GLU A 52 -14.86 -0.98 27.72
C GLU A 52 -14.24 0.23 26.98
N ASP A 53 -13.86 0.08 25.71
CA ASP A 53 -13.38 1.18 24.86
C ASP A 53 -14.57 1.82 24.12
N ASP A 54 -15.12 2.89 24.72
CA ASP A 54 -16.24 3.67 24.15
C ASP A 54 -15.95 4.20 22.74
N ALA A 55 -14.68 4.47 22.39
CA ALA A 55 -14.31 4.94 21.07
C ALA A 55 -14.36 3.80 20.04
N PHE A 56 -13.81 2.63 20.39
CA PHE A 56 -13.95 1.41 19.57
C PHE A 56 -15.42 0.97 19.44
N ILE A 57 -16.21 1.00 20.51
CA ILE A 57 -17.62 0.62 20.47
C ILE A 57 -18.44 1.59 19.61
N SER A 58 -18.23 2.90 19.73
CA SER A 58 -18.86 3.91 18.86
C SER A 58 -18.49 3.69 17.39
N MET A 59 -17.22 3.40 17.12
CA MET A 59 -16.68 3.10 15.80
C MET A 59 -17.30 1.81 15.21
N PHE A 60 -17.43 0.74 16.00
CA PHE A 60 -18.06 -0.53 15.56
C PHE A 60 -19.56 -0.37 15.30
N ILE A 61 -20.26 0.45 16.10
CA ILE A 61 -21.65 0.84 15.85
C ILE A 61 -21.79 1.63 14.53
N ASN A 62 -20.81 2.48 14.19
CA ASN A 62 -20.79 3.25 12.96
C ASN A 62 -20.57 2.34 11.71
N GLU A 63 -19.58 1.43 11.78
CA GLU A 63 -19.34 0.38 10.77
C GLU A 63 -20.58 -0.49 10.55
N ALA A 64 -21.22 -0.95 11.64
CA ALA A 64 -22.44 -1.76 11.59
C ALA A 64 -23.63 -0.99 10.96
N ARG A 65 -23.86 0.26 11.38
CA ARG A 65 -24.95 1.10 10.86
C ARG A 65 -24.82 1.33 9.36
N ILE A 66 -23.63 1.68 8.89
CA ILE A 66 -23.40 1.94 7.46
C ILE A 66 -23.53 0.63 6.67
N SER A 67 -22.91 -0.46 7.14
CA SER A 67 -22.98 -1.76 6.47
C SER A 67 -24.40 -2.32 6.38
N ALA A 68 -25.28 -2.05 7.35
CA ALA A 68 -26.69 -2.42 7.31
C ALA A 68 -27.51 -1.68 6.21
N THR A 69 -27.01 -0.55 5.68
CA THR A 69 -27.62 0.13 4.52
C THR A 69 -27.20 -0.45 3.16
N LEU A 70 -26.27 -1.43 3.15
CA LEU A 70 -25.68 -1.97 1.94
C LEU A 70 -26.27 -3.36 1.61
N SER A 71 -26.89 -3.45 0.43
CA SER A 71 -27.47 -4.69 -0.10
C SER A 71 -27.17 -4.81 -1.60
N HIS A 72 -26.04 -5.45 -1.92
CA HIS A 72 -25.52 -5.58 -3.28
C HIS A 72 -24.86 -6.95 -3.47
N GLY A 73 -24.86 -7.49 -4.69
CA GLY A 73 -24.26 -8.81 -4.97
C GLY A 73 -22.80 -8.91 -4.50
N ASN A 74 -22.02 -7.86 -4.75
CA ASN A 74 -20.59 -7.79 -4.42
C ASN A 74 -20.26 -7.22 -3.04
N ILE A 75 -21.22 -7.11 -2.12
CA ILE A 75 -21.00 -6.74 -0.72
C ILE A 75 -21.57 -7.87 0.14
N ALA A 76 -20.86 -8.28 1.19
CA ALA A 76 -21.42 -9.20 2.18
C ALA A 76 -22.51 -8.49 2.99
N GLN A 77 -23.75 -8.96 2.90
CA GLN A 77 -24.88 -8.25 3.53
C GLN A 77 -24.87 -8.41 5.06
N VAL A 78 -25.03 -7.31 5.79
CA VAL A 78 -25.35 -7.33 7.22
C VAL A 78 -26.85 -7.60 7.42
N PHE A 79 -27.19 -8.52 8.32
CA PHE A 79 -28.57 -8.90 8.64
C PHE A 79 -29.05 -8.38 10.01
N ASP A 80 -28.17 -8.32 11.01
CA ASP A 80 -28.50 -7.93 12.38
C ASP A 80 -27.29 -7.29 13.08
N PHE A 81 -27.55 -6.39 14.02
CA PHE A 81 -26.56 -5.81 14.93
C PHE A 81 -27.16 -5.70 16.32
N GLY A 82 -26.45 -6.17 17.34
CA GLY A 82 -26.96 -6.11 18.69
C GLY A 82 -25.94 -6.46 19.77
N ARG A 83 -26.46 -6.82 20.94
CA ARG A 83 -25.67 -7.14 22.13
C ARG A 83 -26.24 -8.36 22.85
N VAL A 84 -25.41 -9.34 23.16
CA VAL A 84 -25.74 -10.55 23.94
C VAL A 84 -24.75 -10.64 25.09
N GLU A 85 -25.23 -10.81 26.33
CA GLU A 85 -24.37 -10.90 27.53
C GLU A 85 -23.36 -9.72 27.65
N GLY A 86 -23.77 -8.52 27.25
CA GLY A 86 -22.92 -7.33 27.21
C GLY A 86 -21.95 -7.26 26.00
N GLN A 87 -21.74 -8.36 25.28
CA GLN A 87 -20.87 -8.44 24.10
C GLN A 87 -21.60 -7.96 22.85
N TYR A 88 -21.04 -6.98 22.13
CA TYR A 88 -21.58 -6.53 20.84
C TYR A 88 -21.26 -7.51 19.71
N TYR A 89 -22.17 -7.62 18.74
CA TYR A 89 -22.00 -8.48 17.57
C TYR A 89 -22.67 -7.92 16.33
N LEU A 90 -22.18 -8.38 15.18
CA LEU A 90 -22.72 -8.13 13.85
C LEU A 90 -23.00 -9.49 13.19
N ALA A 91 -24.25 -9.76 12.83
CA ALA A 91 -24.62 -10.94 12.05
C ALA A 91 -24.69 -10.59 10.57
N MET A 92 -24.00 -11.35 9.73
CA MET A 92 -23.84 -11.06 8.31
C MET A 92 -23.89 -12.32 7.45
N GLU A 93 -23.86 -12.12 6.14
CA GLU A 93 -23.76 -13.16 5.13
C GLU A 93 -22.52 -14.06 5.36
N LEU A 94 -22.77 -15.37 5.55
CA LEU A 94 -21.73 -16.37 5.51
C LEU A 94 -21.38 -16.63 4.03
N VAL A 95 -20.37 -15.92 3.51
CA VAL A 95 -19.85 -16.20 2.17
C VAL A 95 -19.15 -17.55 2.17
N ASP A 96 -19.73 -18.53 1.49
CA ASP A 96 -19.19 -19.88 1.40
C ASP A 96 -18.04 -19.93 0.39
N GLY A 97 -16.81 -19.77 0.89
CA GLY A 97 -15.65 -19.48 0.06
C GLY A 97 -14.37 -19.25 0.84
N GLN A 98 -13.47 -18.47 0.24
CA GLN A 98 -12.14 -18.16 0.79
C GLN A 98 -11.77 -16.68 0.60
N PRO A 99 -11.06 -16.05 1.55
CA PRO A 99 -10.46 -14.75 1.34
C PRO A 99 -9.47 -14.74 0.18
N LEU A 100 -9.41 -13.66 -0.60
CA LEU A 100 -8.58 -13.54 -1.80
C LEU A 100 -7.09 -13.72 -1.50
N HIS A 101 -6.59 -13.28 -0.34
CA HIS A 101 -5.22 -13.54 0.10
C HIS A 101 -4.95 -15.05 0.28
N HIS A 102 -5.94 -15.84 0.68
CA HIS A 102 -5.81 -17.29 0.83
C HIS A 102 -5.90 -17.99 -0.54
N VAL A 103 -6.77 -17.50 -1.44
CA VAL A 103 -6.83 -17.95 -2.84
C VAL A 103 -5.48 -17.73 -3.55
N LEU A 104 -4.90 -16.53 -3.46
CA LEU A 104 -3.57 -16.20 -3.97
C LEU A 104 -2.48 -17.13 -3.39
N LYS A 105 -2.44 -17.27 -2.06
CA LYS A 105 -1.48 -18.13 -1.35
C LYS A 105 -1.63 -19.62 -1.72
N ARG A 106 -2.84 -20.07 -2.06
CA ARG A 106 -3.12 -21.45 -2.52
C ARG A 106 -2.78 -21.64 -4.00
N ALA A 107 -3.00 -20.63 -4.84
CA ALA A 107 -2.59 -20.63 -6.24
C ALA A 107 -1.07 -20.79 -6.39
N VAL A 108 -0.29 -19.92 -5.73
CA VAL A 108 1.18 -19.97 -5.73
C VAL A 108 1.68 -21.35 -5.25
N LYS A 109 1.12 -21.87 -4.14
CA LYS A 109 1.42 -23.22 -3.62
C LYS A 109 1.10 -24.36 -4.57
N THR A 110 0.25 -24.16 -5.57
CA THR A 110 -0.12 -25.17 -6.57
C THR A 110 0.39 -24.80 -7.97
N GLY A 111 1.48 -24.05 -8.05
CA GLY A 111 2.19 -23.74 -9.30
C GLY A 111 1.60 -22.59 -10.12
N LEU A 112 0.52 -21.96 -9.68
CA LEU A 112 -0.08 -20.80 -10.35
C LEU A 112 0.47 -19.51 -9.70
N GLN A 113 1.66 -19.10 -10.16
CA GLN A 113 2.45 -17.99 -9.55
C GLN A 113 1.75 -16.62 -9.57
N ARG A 114 0.84 -16.42 -10.53
CA ARG A 114 0.11 -15.18 -10.81
C ARG A 114 -1.26 -15.53 -11.38
N MET A 115 -2.24 -14.66 -11.24
CA MET A 115 -3.58 -14.95 -11.78
C MET A 115 -3.61 -14.89 -13.31
N PRO A 116 -4.39 -15.77 -13.95
CA PRO A 116 -4.78 -15.61 -15.34
C PRO A 116 -5.51 -14.29 -15.54
N ILE A 117 -5.19 -13.58 -16.61
CA ILE A 117 -5.64 -12.20 -16.84
C ILE A 117 -7.18 -12.05 -16.75
N PRO A 118 -8.01 -12.92 -17.37
CA PRO A 118 -9.46 -12.78 -17.29
C PRO A 118 -10.01 -12.88 -15.86
N LEU A 119 -9.41 -13.74 -15.03
CA LEU A 119 -9.81 -13.93 -13.63
C LEU A 119 -9.39 -12.74 -12.76
N ALA A 120 -8.19 -12.20 -12.97
CA ALA A 120 -7.71 -11.01 -12.28
C ALA A 120 -8.60 -9.79 -12.59
N VAL A 121 -8.90 -9.56 -13.87
CA VAL A 121 -9.75 -8.45 -14.34
C VAL A 121 -11.18 -8.61 -13.82
N TYR A 122 -11.78 -9.81 -13.88
CA TYR A 122 -13.13 -10.05 -13.35
C TYR A 122 -13.22 -9.80 -11.83
N ILE A 123 -12.21 -10.19 -11.04
CA ILE A 123 -12.20 -9.90 -9.60
C ILE A 123 -12.20 -8.38 -9.34
N ALA A 124 -11.36 -7.62 -10.05
CA ALA A 124 -11.31 -6.16 -9.91
C ALA A 124 -12.61 -5.48 -10.41
N LEU A 125 -13.19 -5.96 -11.51
CA LEU A 125 -14.49 -5.50 -12.05
C LEU A 125 -15.62 -5.64 -11.01
N GLU A 126 -15.75 -6.82 -10.41
CA GLU A 126 -16.79 -7.09 -9.41
C GLU A 126 -16.56 -6.31 -8.10
N MET A 127 -15.30 -6.11 -7.69
CA MET A 127 -14.95 -5.19 -6.59
C MET A 127 -15.39 -3.76 -6.92
N CYS A 128 -15.08 -3.25 -8.11
CA CYS A 128 -15.47 -1.91 -8.55
C CYS A 128 -17.00 -1.71 -8.58
N ARG A 129 -17.78 -2.72 -8.97
CA ARG A 129 -19.25 -2.71 -8.89
C ARG A 129 -19.75 -2.57 -7.44
N GLY A 130 -19.21 -3.37 -6.52
CA GLY A 130 -19.52 -3.25 -5.09
C GLY A 130 -19.14 -1.90 -4.49
N LEU A 131 -17.96 -1.39 -4.82
CA LEU A 131 -17.49 -0.07 -4.38
C LEU A 131 -18.39 1.05 -4.91
N HIS A 132 -18.69 1.09 -6.21
CA HIS A 132 -19.53 2.12 -6.80
C HIS A 132 -20.94 2.16 -6.18
N TYR A 133 -21.55 1.00 -5.94
CA TYR A 133 -22.83 0.89 -5.24
C TYR A 133 -22.80 1.58 -3.86
N ALA A 134 -21.70 1.42 -3.11
CA ALA A 134 -21.53 2.01 -1.79
C ALA A 134 -21.25 3.52 -1.88
N HIS A 135 -20.33 3.93 -2.76
CA HIS A 135 -19.97 5.34 -3.01
C HIS A 135 -21.18 6.20 -3.40
N THR A 136 -22.16 5.61 -4.09
CA THR A 136 -23.37 6.30 -4.60
C THR A 136 -24.60 6.18 -3.68
N ARG A 137 -24.50 5.56 -2.49
CA ARG A 137 -25.64 5.52 -1.55
C ARG A 137 -26.08 6.93 -1.15
N THR A 138 -27.39 7.14 -1.10
CA THR A 138 -28.03 8.32 -0.51
C THR A 138 -28.86 7.95 0.71
N ASP A 139 -29.20 8.95 1.53
CA ASP A 139 -30.30 8.84 2.49
C ASP A 139 -31.68 8.89 1.80
N ASP A 140 -32.75 8.75 2.59
CA ASP A 140 -34.16 8.83 2.15
C ASP A 140 -34.54 10.18 1.52
N LYS A 141 -33.65 11.18 1.57
CA LYS A 141 -33.84 12.53 1.03
C LYS A 141 -32.95 12.78 -0.20
N GLY A 142 -32.26 11.76 -0.70
CA GLY A 142 -31.37 11.85 -1.86
C GLY A 142 -30.01 12.49 -1.57
N LYS A 143 -29.64 12.74 -0.30
CA LYS A 143 -28.32 13.28 0.05
C LYS A 143 -27.28 12.14 0.05
N PRO A 144 -26.14 12.27 -0.64
CA PRO A 144 -25.07 11.26 -0.58
C PRO A 144 -24.59 10.97 0.84
N LEU A 145 -24.41 9.69 1.17
CA LEU A 145 -23.92 9.24 2.48
C LEU A 145 -22.40 9.38 2.66
N GLY A 146 -21.65 9.61 1.58
CA GLY A 146 -20.19 9.79 1.62
C GLY A 146 -19.40 8.54 2.03
N ILE A 147 -19.97 7.36 1.82
CA ILE A 147 -19.33 6.07 2.15
C ILE A 147 -18.11 5.87 1.26
N VAL A 148 -16.96 5.57 1.89
CA VAL A 148 -15.70 5.17 1.24
C VAL A 148 -15.14 4.02 2.09
N HIS A 149 -14.68 2.94 1.47
CA HIS A 149 -14.25 1.73 2.14
C HIS A 149 -12.93 1.90 2.88
N ARG A 150 -11.96 2.63 2.29
CA ARG A 150 -10.65 3.03 2.86
C ARG A 150 -9.69 1.89 3.21
N ASP A 151 -10.17 0.65 3.30
CA ASP A 151 -9.39 -0.53 3.71
C ASP A 151 -9.56 -1.70 2.73
N ILE A 152 -9.53 -1.44 1.42
CA ILE A 152 -9.55 -2.49 0.40
C ILE A 152 -8.20 -3.20 0.35
N SER A 153 -8.21 -4.52 0.56
CA SER A 153 -7.06 -5.42 0.41
C SER A 153 -7.57 -6.85 0.08
N PRO A 154 -6.70 -7.80 -0.31
CA PRO A 154 -7.07 -9.20 -0.48
C PRO A 154 -7.52 -9.91 0.81
N ASP A 155 -7.40 -9.26 1.98
CA ASP A 155 -7.95 -9.73 3.24
C ASP A 155 -9.46 -9.43 3.34
N ASN A 156 -9.89 -8.30 2.77
CA ASN A 156 -11.25 -7.77 2.84
C ASN A 156 -12.09 -8.08 1.57
N VAL A 157 -11.64 -9.04 0.76
CA VAL A 157 -12.35 -9.56 -0.42
C VAL A 157 -12.46 -11.07 -0.30
N LEU A 158 -13.69 -11.59 -0.36
CA LEU A 158 -14.00 -13.02 -0.33
C LEU A 158 -14.43 -13.50 -1.71
N ILE A 159 -13.99 -14.70 -2.09
CA ILE A 159 -14.38 -15.39 -3.32
C ILE A 159 -15.17 -16.65 -2.96
N SER A 160 -16.41 -16.79 -3.44
CA SER A 160 -17.24 -17.97 -3.17
C SER A 160 -16.90 -19.17 -4.07
N TYR A 161 -17.30 -20.38 -3.67
CA TYR A 161 -17.14 -21.58 -4.50
C TYR A 161 -18.05 -21.60 -5.76
N GLU A 162 -18.89 -20.58 -5.93
CA GLU A 162 -19.75 -20.29 -7.09
C GLU A 162 -19.20 -19.13 -7.93
N GLY A 163 -18.02 -18.58 -7.58
CA GLY A 163 -17.38 -17.50 -8.35
C GLY A 163 -17.93 -16.11 -8.08
N GLN A 164 -18.68 -15.92 -6.99
CA GLN A 164 -19.07 -14.59 -6.50
C GLN A 164 -17.86 -13.90 -5.85
N VAL A 165 -17.74 -12.59 -6.06
CA VAL A 165 -16.72 -11.74 -5.42
C VAL A 165 -17.44 -10.78 -4.48
N LYS A 166 -17.12 -10.82 -3.18
CA LYS A 166 -17.79 -10.05 -2.13
C LYS A 166 -16.81 -9.28 -1.25
N ILE A 167 -17.08 -7.99 -1.08
CA ILE A 167 -16.34 -7.10 -0.17
C ILE A 167 -16.88 -7.25 1.26
N VAL A 168 -15.98 -7.29 2.24
CA VAL A 168 -16.28 -7.34 3.70
C VAL A 168 -15.52 -6.24 4.44
N ASP A 169 -15.95 -5.94 5.67
CA ASP A 169 -15.24 -5.04 6.60
C ASP A 169 -14.98 -3.63 6.03
N PHE A 170 -16.06 -2.89 5.78
CA PHE A 170 -16.03 -1.49 5.37
C PHE A 170 -15.29 -0.62 6.39
N GLY A 171 -14.02 -0.32 6.10
CA GLY A 171 -13.02 0.25 7.01
C GLY A 171 -13.22 1.71 7.42
N ILE A 172 -14.47 2.19 7.47
CA ILE A 172 -14.90 3.50 7.98
C ILE A 172 -14.25 3.78 9.34
N ALA A 173 -14.19 2.75 10.18
CA ALA A 173 -13.47 2.68 11.45
C ALA A 173 -12.13 3.44 11.49
N LYS A 174 -11.31 3.28 10.45
CA LYS A 174 -9.96 3.86 10.38
C LYS A 174 -9.95 5.36 10.11
N ALA A 175 -11.03 5.93 9.57
CA ALA A 175 -11.11 7.36 9.26
C ALA A 175 -11.11 8.24 10.51
N GLU A 176 -11.84 7.82 11.55
CA GLU A 176 -12.00 8.58 12.79
C GLU A 176 -10.82 8.31 13.74
N MET A 177 -10.37 7.05 13.85
CA MET A 177 -9.16 6.73 14.61
C MET A 177 -7.89 7.40 14.05
N ALA A 178 -7.71 7.46 12.73
CA ALA A 178 -6.55 8.15 12.13
C ALA A 178 -6.61 9.69 12.24
N ARG A 179 -7.77 10.28 12.59
CA ARG A 179 -7.90 11.70 12.90
C ARG A 179 -7.60 12.02 14.37
N ASN A 180 -7.91 11.09 15.29
CA ASN A 180 -7.85 11.36 16.73
C ASN A 180 -6.67 10.72 17.48
N PHE A 181 -6.06 9.65 16.96
CA PHE A 181 -4.92 9.00 17.62
C PHE A 181 -3.58 9.39 17.01
N LYS A 182 -2.67 9.86 17.87
CA LYS A 182 -1.22 9.70 17.64
C LYS A 182 -0.96 8.19 17.54
N THR A 183 -0.52 7.72 16.38
CA THR A 183 -0.40 6.27 16.12
C THR A 183 0.62 5.62 17.04
N GLU A 184 0.18 4.72 17.93
CA GLU A 184 1.09 3.85 18.66
C GLU A 184 1.89 2.96 17.68
N PRO A 185 3.23 2.83 17.84
CA PRO A 185 4.06 1.99 16.98
C PRO A 185 3.77 0.48 17.13
N GLY A 186 2.75 -0.04 16.44
CA GLY A 186 2.53 -1.48 16.30
C GLY A 186 1.20 -1.94 15.72
N VAL A 187 0.13 -1.14 15.79
CA VAL A 187 -1.24 -1.64 15.53
C VAL A 187 -1.53 -1.92 14.04
N VAL A 188 -1.04 -1.08 13.12
CA VAL A 188 -1.37 -1.18 11.67
C VAL A 188 -0.41 -2.12 10.92
N LYS A 189 -0.27 -3.37 11.41
CA LYS A 189 0.66 -4.35 10.82
C LYS A 189 0.17 -4.85 9.44
N GLY A 190 0.67 -4.25 8.37
CA GLY A 190 0.63 -4.78 7.00
C GLY A 190 -0.45 -4.22 6.07
N LYS A 191 -1.54 -3.63 6.56
CA LYS A 191 -2.58 -3.06 5.67
C LYS A 191 -2.17 -1.78 4.94
N TYR A 192 -1.06 -1.14 5.34
CA TYR A 192 -0.51 0.04 4.66
C TYR A 192 -0.08 -0.19 3.20
N HIS A 193 0.14 -1.44 2.76
CA HIS A 193 0.54 -1.74 1.38
C HIS A 193 -0.50 -1.31 0.33
N PHE A 194 -1.76 -1.08 0.72
CA PHE A 194 -2.86 -0.70 -0.17
C PHE A 194 -3.28 0.78 -0.02
N PHE A 195 -2.60 1.56 0.83
CA PHE A 195 -2.95 2.95 1.07
C PHE A 195 -2.75 3.82 -0.18
N SER A 196 -3.66 4.75 -0.39
CA SER A 196 -3.55 5.79 -1.41
C SER A 196 -2.52 6.87 -1.04
N PRO A 197 -2.01 7.64 -2.02
CA PRO A 197 -1.07 8.75 -1.79
C PRO A 197 -1.67 9.88 -0.94
N GLU A 198 -2.99 9.99 -0.84
CA GLU A 198 -3.70 10.89 0.06
C GLU A 198 -3.85 10.30 1.48
N GLN A 199 -4.16 9.01 1.63
CA GLN A 199 -4.15 8.31 2.93
C GLN A 199 -2.77 8.33 3.58
N ALA A 200 -1.72 7.99 2.82
CA ALA A 200 -0.34 7.99 3.31
C ALA A 200 0.17 9.39 3.72
N ARG A 201 -0.52 10.47 3.29
CA ARG A 201 -0.24 11.86 3.66
C ARG A 201 -1.22 12.43 4.71
N GLY A 202 -2.15 11.63 5.23
CA GLY A 202 -3.18 12.09 6.18
C GLY A 202 -4.15 13.14 5.61
N LYS A 203 -4.30 13.22 4.29
CA LYS A 203 -5.22 14.15 3.62
C LYS A 203 -6.67 13.64 3.69
N GLU A 204 -7.62 14.48 3.31
CA GLU A 204 -8.99 14.02 3.06
C GLU A 204 -9.03 13.06 1.86
N VAL A 205 -9.99 12.13 1.88
CA VAL A 205 -10.09 11.01 0.94
C VAL A 205 -11.51 10.90 0.39
N ASP A 206 -11.62 10.62 -0.91
CA ASP A 206 -12.88 10.36 -1.61
C ASP A 206 -12.92 8.92 -2.17
N ALA A 207 -13.94 8.60 -2.96
CA ALA A 207 -14.13 7.30 -3.61
C ALA A 207 -12.89 6.80 -4.42
N ARG A 208 -12.05 7.71 -4.91
CA ARG A 208 -10.86 7.42 -5.74
C ARG A 208 -9.67 6.89 -4.93
N THR A 209 -9.76 6.89 -3.60
CA THR A 209 -8.89 6.05 -2.73
C THR A 209 -9.18 4.56 -2.92
N ASP A 210 -10.46 4.16 -3.03
CA ASP A 210 -10.80 2.74 -3.20
C ASP A 210 -10.51 2.26 -4.64
N VAL A 211 -10.57 3.16 -5.63
CA VAL A 211 -10.09 2.92 -7.01
C VAL A 211 -8.61 2.57 -7.01
N TRP A 212 -7.78 3.38 -6.33
CA TRP A 212 -6.34 3.13 -6.17
C TRP A 212 -6.08 1.77 -5.50
N ALA A 213 -6.73 1.50 -4.37
CA ALA A 213 -6.57 0.24 -3.64
C ALA A 213 -7.00 -0.99 -4.47
N THR A 214 -8.06 -0.85 -5.29
CA THR A 214 -8.47 -1.90 -6.25
C THR A 214 -7.46 -2.07 -7.38
N GLY A 215 -6.83 -0.97 -7.86
CA GLY A 215 -5.70 -1.02 -8.78
C GLY A 215 -4.50 -1.80 -8.21
N LEU A 216 -4.21 -1.66 -6.92
CA LEU A 216 -3.14 -2.42 -6.24
C LEU A 216 -3.48 -3.90 -6.05
N VAL A 217 -4.75 -4.22 -5.78
CA VAL A 217 -5.22 -5.62 -5.78
C VAL A 217 -5.11 -6.23 -7.18
N LEU A 218 -5.50 -5.49 -8.24
CA LEU A 218 -5.35 -5.94 -9.62
C LEU A 218 -3.88 -6.12 -10.01
N TYR A 219 -2.98 -5.23 -9.58
CA TYR A 219 -1.54 -5.39 -9.74
C TYR A 219 -1.04 -6.70 -9.11
N GLU A 220 -1.35 -6.93 -7.82
CA GLU A 220 -0.91 -8.13 -7.08
C GLU A 220 -1.46 -9.42 -7.72
N LEU A 221 -2.69 -9.39 -8.23
CA LEU A 221 -3.29 -10.49 -9.00
C LEU A 221 -2.53 -10.76 -10.31
N LEU A 222 -2.28 -9.72 -11.13
CA LEU A 222 -1.65 -9.86 -12.46
C LEU A 222 -0.15 -10.22 -12.39
N CYS A 223 0.57 -9.66 -11.42
CA CYS A 223 2.02 -9.81 -11.28
C CYS A 223 2.42 -10.94 -10.32
N GLY A 224 1.51 -11.42 -9.46
CA GLY A 224 1.83 -12.39 -8.38
C GLY A 224 2.57 -11.78 -7.18
N GLN A 225 2.91 -10.48 -7.26
CA GLN A 225 3.61 -9.73 -6.22
C GLN A 225 3.19 -8.26 -6.21
N ARG A 226 3.48 -7.55 -5.11
CA ARG A 226 3.19 -6.13 -4.92
C ARG A 226 4.19 -5.24 -5.67
N PRO A 227 3.81 -4.01 -6.06
CA PRO A 227 4.71 -3.07 -6.74
C PRO A 227 5.92 -2.65 -5.88
N VAL A 228 5.77 -2.58 -4.55
CA VAL A 228 6.83 -2.21 -3.61
C VAL A 228 6.81 -3.10 -2.38
N THR A 229 8.00 -3.57 -1.99
CA THR A 229 8.28 -4.25 -0.72
C THR A 229 9.36 -3.47 0.05
N GLY A 230 9.38 -3.61 1.38
CA GLY A 230 10.29 -2.86 2.25
C GLY A 230 9.69 -2.57 3.63
N THR A 231 10.28 -1.62 4.36
CA THR A 231 9.71 -1.11 5.61
C THR A 231 8.45 -0.28 5.33
N GLN A 232 7.58 -0.12 6.34
CA GLN A 232 6.34 0.65 6.19
C GLN A 232 6.56 2.07 5.65
N ALA A 233 7.56 2.78 6.19
CA ALA A 233 7.91 4.12 5.74
C ALA A 233 8.41 4.13 4.28
N ALA A 234 9.28 3.19 3.89
CA ALA A 234 9.80 3.10 2.53
C ALA A 234 8.71 2.77 1.50
N VAL A 235 7.79 1.86 1.84
CA VAL A 235 6.62 1.55 1.00
C VAL A 235 5.73 2.78 0.87
N MET A 236 5.29 3.38 1.99
CA MET A 236 4.43 4.57 1.96
C MET A 236 5.06 5.72 1.16
N MET A 237 6.36 5.98 1.35
CA MET A 237 7.09 7.03 0.63
C MET A 237 7.10 6.76 -0.87
N ARG A 238 7.51 5.57 -1.32
CA ARG A 238 7.57 5.23 -2.75
C ARG A 238 6.20 5.26 -3.40
N MET A 239 5.18 4.65 -2.78
CA MET A 239 3.81 4.66 -3.30
C MET A 239 3.24 6.08 -3.38
N ALA A 240 3.57 6.96 -2.42
CA ALA A 240 3.12 8.35 -2.44
C ALA A 240 3.77 9.21 -3.54
N HIS A 241 4.98 8.88 -4.00
CA HIS A 241 5.69 9.58 -5.07
C HIS A 241 5.51 8.95 -6.46
N GLY A 242 4.96 7.73 -6.55
CA GLY A 242 4.82 7.00 -7.82
C GLY A 242 6.05 6.17 -8.18
N GLU A 243 6.94 5.91 -7.22
CA GLU A 243 8.23 5.25 -7.42
C GLU A 243 8.09 3.72 -7.45
N PHE A 244 7.28 3.21 -8.36
CA PHE A 244 7.04 1.78 -8.56
C PHE A 244 7.01 1.41 -10.05
N PRO A 245 7.43 0.18 -10.40
CA PRO A 245 7.36 -0.31 -11.78
C PRO A 245 5.91 -0.45 -12.24
N SER A 246 5.71 -0.31 -13.55
CA SER A 246 4.49 -0.74 -14.23
C SER A 246 4.30 -2.26 -14.13
N PRO A 247 3.05 -2.76 -14.19
CA PRO A 247 2.79 -4.18 -14.36
C PRO A 247 3.61 -4.83 -15.48
N ARG A 248 3.83 -4.14 -16.61
CA ARG A 248 4.59 -4.65 -17.76
C ARG A 248 6.11 -4.72 -17.57
N GLU A 249 6.70 -3.90 -16.70
CA GLU A 249 8.10 -4.08 -16.28
C GLU A 249 8.30 -5.38 -15.48
N VAL A 250 7.31 -5.76 -14.66
CA VAL A 250 7.32 -7.02 -13.90
C VAL A 250 6.82 -8.21 -14.74
N ARG A 251 5.94 -7.96 -15.70
CA ARG A 251 5.26 -8.95 -16.53
C ARG A 251 5.14 -8.48 -17.99
N PRO A 252 6.21 -8.65 -18.81
CA PRO A 252 6.21 -8.18 -20.20
C PRO A 252 5.13 -8.79 -21.10
N ASP A 253 4.55 -9.94 -20.72
CA ASP A 253 3.44 -10.59 -21.42
C ASP A 253 2.06 -9.95 -21.19
N LEU A 254 1.93 -8.90 -20.36
CA LEU A 254 0.66 -8.18 -20.23
C LEU A 254 0.36 -7.31 -21.48
N PRO A 255 -0.91 -7.29 -21.96
CA PRO A 255 -1.38 -6.35 -22.96
C PRO A 255 -1.17 -4.89 -22.55
N VAL A 256 -0.89 -4.03 -23.52
CA VAL A 256 -0.59 -2.60 -23.29
C VAL A 256 -1.76 -1.89 -22.62
N GLU A 257 -2.98 -2.07 -23.13
CA GLU A 257 -4.18 -1.44 -22.58
C GLU A 257 -4.43 -1.82 -21.10
N LEU A 258 -4.14 -3.05 -20.67
CA LEU A 258 -4.35 -3.46 -19.28
C LEU A 258 -3.34 -2.81 -18.32
N ASP A 259 -2.12 -2.59 -18.78
CA ASP A 259 -1.09 -1.84 -18.07
C ASP A 259 -1.50 -0.37 -17.91
N GLU A 260 -2.01 0.24 -18.98
CA GLU A 260 -2.57 1.60 -18.96
C GLU A 260 -3.79 1.72 -18.02
N LEU A 261 -4.69 0.73 -17.99
CA LEU A 261 -5.82 0.68 -17.05
C LEU A 261 -5.34 0.60 -15.59
N VAL A 262 -4.36 -0.26 -15.28
CA VAL A 262 -3.80 -0.37 -13.93
C VAL A 262 -3.06 0.92 -13.55
N MET A 263 -2.18 1.43 -14.40
CA MET A 263 -1.40 2.64 -14.12
C MET A 263 -2.25 3.91 -14.03
N LYS A 264 -3.40 3.97 -14.74
CA LYS A 264 -4.40 5.04 -14.54
C LYS A 264 -5.07 4.93 -13.17
N ALA A 265 -5.47 3.73 -12.72
CA ALA A 265 -5.98 3.55 -11.36
C ALA A 265 -4.93 3.89 -10.28
N LEU A 266 -3.65 3.62 -10.57
CA LEU A 266 -2.48 3.92 -9.75
C LEU A 266 -1.84 5.30 -10.03
N SER A 267 -2.57 6.24 -10.63
CA SER A 267 -2.05 7.60 -10.85
C SER A 267 -1.96 8.37 -9.53
N VAL A 268 -0.78 8.90 -9.20
CA VAL A 268 -0.57 9.62 -7.93
C VAL A 268 -1.45 10.87 -7.85
N ASN A 269 -1.64 11.57 -8.97
CA ASN A 269 -2.60 12.66 -9.09
C ASN A 269 -4.03 12.10 -9.13
N ILE A 270 -4.82 12.43 -8.11
CA ILE A 270 -6.20 11.96 -7.96
C ILE A 270 -7.10 12.37 -9.13
N GLU A 271 -6.87 13.52 -9.74
CA GLU A 271 -7.61 14.02 -10.92
C GLU A 271 -7.19 13.36 -12.24
N ALA A 272 -6.14 12.53 -12.22
CA ALA A 272 -5.70 11.71 -13.37
C ALA A 272 -6.05 10.22 -13.20
N ARG A 273 -6.75 9.83 -12.13
CA ARG A 273 -7.32 8.49 -11.95
C ARG A 273 -8.62 8.33 -12.74
N PHE A 274 -9.28 7.17 -12.59
CA PHE A 274 -10.70 7.08 -12.90
C PHE A 274 -11.50 7.93 -11.90
N GLU A 275 -12.46 8.70 -12.40
CA GLU A 275 -13.34 9.58 -11.61
C GLU A 275 -14.18 8.82 -10.58
N SER A 276 -14.49 7.55 -10.86
CA SER A 276 -15.31 6.68 -10.02
C SER A 276 -14.92 5.23 -10.19
N ALA A 277 -15.36 4.38 -9.26
CA ALA A 277 -15.24 2.93 -9.42
C ALA A 277 -16.04 2.40 -10.63
N ASN A 278 -17.12 3.05 -11.07
CA ASN A 278 -17.83 2.63 -12.29
C ASN A 278 -16.99 2.86 -13.55
N ALA A 279 -16.35 4.02 -13.67
CA ALA A 279 -15.50 4.33 -14.82
C ALA A 279 -14.30 3.36 -14.93
N PHE A 280 -13.83 2.79 -13.82
CA PHE A 280 -12.84 1.71 -13.83
C PHE A 280 -13.48 0.35 -14.16
N ALA A 281 -14.67 0.04 -13.61
CA ALA A 281 -15.44 -1.16 -13.94
C ALA A 281 -15.74 -1.26 -15.45
N ASP A 282 -16.26 -0.21 -16.06
CA ASP A 282 -16.63 -0.21 -17.48
C ASP A 282 -15.42 -0.47 -18.38
N ALA A 283 -14.27 0.11 -18.04
CA ALA A 283 -13.02 -0.10 -18.77
C ALA A 283 -12.48 -1.53 -18.60
N LEU A 284 -12.55 -2.10 -17.39
CA LEU A 284 -12.21 -3.50 -17.13
C LEU A 284 -13.19 -4.48 -17.82
N ALA A 285 -14.46 -4.13 -17.91
CA ALA A 285 -15.48 -4.92 -18.62
C ALA A 285 -15.23 -4.89 -20.14
N GLN A 286 -14.90 -3.73 -20.71
CA GLN A 286 -14.53 -3.59 -22.12
C GLN A 286 -13.27 -4.41 -22.45
N PHE A 287 -12.25 -4.35 -21.59
CA PHE A 287 -11.06 -5.21 -21.71
C PHE A 287 -11.46 -6.69 -21.73
N LEU A 288 -12.22 -7.13 -20.72
CA LEU A 288 -12.58 -8.54 -20.52
C LEU A 288 -13.43 -9.10 -21.66
N TYR A 289 -14.38 -8.31 -22.16
CA TYR A 289 -15.20 -8.67 -23.32
C TYR A 289 -14.36 -8.82 -24.59
N SER A 290 -13.40 -7.92 -24.82
CA SER A 290 -12.55 -7.91 -26.00
C SER A 290 -11.52 -9.05 -26.00
N HIS A 291 -10.93 -9.34 -24.84
CA HIS A 291 -9.84 -10.33 -24.69
C HIS A 291 -10.30 -11.73 -24.29
N ALA A 292 -11.48 -11.88 -23.68
CA ALA A 292 -12.02 -13.16 -23.22
C ALA A 292 -13.55 -13.24 -23.38
N PRO A 293 -14.11 -13.15 -24.61
CA PRO A 293 -15.56 -13.12 -24.86
C PRO A 293 -16.34 -14.38 -24.46
N ARG A 294 -15.66 -15.44 -24.00
CA ARG A 294 -16.25 -16.67 -23.43
C ARG A 294 -16.11 -16.76 -21.91
N PHE A 295 -15.56 -15.74 -21.26
CA PHE A 295 -15.38 -15.71 -19.82
C PHE A 295 -16.73 -15.69 -19.10
N SER A 296 -16.81 -16.42 -17.98
CA SER A 296 -17.99 -16.48 -17.13
C SER A 296 -17.61 -16.49 -15.65
N THR A 297 -18.56 -16.17 -14.77
CA THR A 297 -18.40 -16.28 -13.31
C THR A 297 -17.94 -17.68 -12.89
N MET A 298 -18.37 -18.71 -13.64
CA MET A 298 -17.98 -20.10 -13.41
C MET A 298 -16.48 -20.37 -13.60
N ASN A 299 -15.76 -19.60 -14.43
CA ASN A 299 -14.29 -19.76 -14.53
C ASN A 299 -13.61 -19.46 -13.18
N LEU A 300 -14.13 -18.50 -12.40
CA LEU A 300 -13.63 -18.24 -11.05
C LEU A 300 -14.08 -19.31 -10.05
N ALA A 301 -15.34 -19.76 -10.16
CA ALA A 301 -15.86 -20.88 -9.37
C ALA A 301 -14.98 -22.12 -9.51
N TYR A 302 -14.65 -22.50 -10.75
CA TYR A 302 -13.81 -23.66 -11.07
C TYR A 302 -12.38 -23.49 -10.55
N LEU A 303 -11.77 -22.30 -10.63
CA LEU A 303 -10.45 -22.07 -10.03
C LEU A 303 -10.47 -22.36 -8.52
N VAL A 304 -11.40 -21.75 -7.77
CA VAL A 304 -11.44 -21.92 -6.31
C VAL A 304 -11.77 -23.36 -5.93
N ARG A 305 -12.68 -24.03 -6.66
CA ARG A 305 -12.96 -25.47 -6.48
C ARG A 305 -11.73 -26.35 -6.66
N VAL A 306 -10.87 -26.08 -7.65
CA VAL A 306 -9.62 -26.85 -7.83
C VAL A 306 -8.62 -26.54 -6.71
N LEU A 307 -8.45 -25.26 -6.35
CA LEU A 307 -7.50 -24.83 -5.33
C LEU A 307 -7.83 -25.37 -3.92
N PHE A 308 -9.12 -25.57 -3.61
CA PHE A 308 -9.63 -25.98 -2.29
C PHE A 308 -10.38 -27.32 -2.30
N ARG A 309 -10.17 -28.17 -3.33
CA ARG A 309 -10.81 -29.50 -3.44
C ARG A 309 -10.64 -30.35 -2.18
N GLY A 310 -9.45 -30.35 -1.58
CA GLY A 310 -9.18 -31.12 -0.36
C GLY A 310 -9.97 -30.62 0.85
N ASP A 311 -10.07 -29.30 1.01
CA ASP A 311 -10.80 -28.65 2.11
C ASP A 311 -12.31 -28.92 2.00
N MET A 312 -12.87 -28.81 0.78
CA MET A 312 -14.28 -29.15 0.51
C MET A 312 -14.56 -30.63 0.74
N ALA A 313 -13.67 -31.53 0.33
CA ALA A 313 -13.83 -32.98 0.52
C ALA A 313 -13.87 -33.38 2.00
N VAL A 314 -13.14 -32.68 2.88
CA VAL A 314 -13.21 -32.87 4.35
C VAL A 314 -14.56 -32.41 4.91
N GLU A 315 -15.19 -31.39 4.33
CA GLU A 315 -16.59 -31.02 4.64
C GLU A 315 -17.63 -31.93 3.96
N GLY A 316 -17.22 -33.01 3.27
CA GLY A 316 -18.12 -33.92 2.54
C GLY A 316 -18.69 -33.33 1.24
N ARG A 317 -18.07 -32.26 0.71
CA ARG A 317 -18.55 -31.50 -0.46
C ARG A 317 -17.68 -31.77 -1.69
N GLU A 318 -18.25 -32.37 -2.73
CA GLU A 318 -17.61 -32.46 -4.04
C GLU A 318 -18.36 -31.60 -5.07
N LEU A 319 -17.74 -30.48 -5.46
CA LEU A 319 -18.25 -29.60 -6.51
C LEU A 319 -17.55 -29.90 -7.84
N SER A 320 -18.34 -30.11 -8.89
CA SER A 320 -17.83 -30.44 -10.22
C SER A 320 -17.03 -29.29 -10.86
N VAL A 321 -16.03 -29.69 -11.64
CA VAL A 321 -15.17 -28.83 -12.48
C VAL A 321 -15.00 -29.54 -13.84
N PRO A 322 -15.31 -28.88 -14.98
CA PRO A 322 -15.13 -29.47 -16.31
C PRO A 322 -13.67 -29.78 -16.63
N THR A 323 -13.41 -30.89 -17.33
CA THR A 323 -12.06 -31.28 -17.77
C THR A 323 -11.39 -30.17 -18.60
N SER A 324 -12.13 -29.51 -19.48
CA SER A 324 -11.64 -28.38 -20.29
C SER A 324 -11.07 -27.22 -19.47
N PHE A 325 -11.55 -27.01 -18.24
CA PHE A 325 -10.98 -26.01 -17.33
C PHE A 325 -9.71 -26.53 -16.63
N ILE A 326 -9.59 -27.83 -16.39
CA ILE A 326 -8.35 -28.45 -15.90
C ILE A 326 -7.25 -28.35 -16.97
N ASP A 327 -7.60 -28.54 -18.24
CA ASP A 327 -6.71 -28.37 -19.39
C ASP A 327 -6.25 -26.89 -19.51
N GLU A 328 -7.19 -25.94 -19.47
CA GLU A 328 -6.93 -24.49 -19.46
C GLU A 328 -6.02 -24.06 -18.30
N LEU A 329 -6.31 -24.54 -17.07
CA LEU A 329 -5.50 -24.29 -15.88
C LEU A 329 -4.09 -24.91 -15.97
N THR A 330 -3.93 -26.02 -16.71
CA THR A 330 -2.62 -26.64 -16.94
C THR A 330 -1.77 -25.78 -17.87
N VAL A 331 -2.37 -25.20 -18.92
CA VAL A 331 -1.71 -24.20 -19.77
C VAL A 331 -1.31 -22.97 -18.96
N TRP A 332 -2.21 -22.41 -18.12
CA TRP A 332 -1.90 -21.26 -17.28
C TRP A 332 -0.76 -21.50 -16.28
N ARG A 333 -0.64 -22.71 -15.74
CA ARG A 333 0.50 -23.10 -14.88
C ARG A 333 1.82 -23.14 -15.67
N ALA A 334 1.81 -23.71 -16.87
CA ALA A 334 2.99 -23.72 -17.75
C ALA A 334 3.42 -22.29 -18.16
N SER A 335 2.47 -21.44 -18.56
CA SER A 335 2.71 -20.01 -18.88
C SER A 335 2.98 -19.12 -17.66
N GLY A 336 2.97 -19.68 -16.45
CA GLY A 336 3.29 -19.03 -15.19
C GLY A 336 4.66 -19.40 -14.62
N ALA A 337 5.39 -20.33 -15.24
CA ALA A 337 6.77 -20.62 -14.88
C ALA A 337 7.69 -19.43 -15.21
N PRO A 338 8.72 -19.13 -14.38
CA PRO A 338 9.83 -18.30 -14.85
C PRO A 338 10.49 -19.00 -16.04
N PRO A 339 11.07 -18.27 -17.02
CA PRO A 339 11.83 -18.90 -18.08
C PRO A 339 12.97 -19.72 -17.45
N GLU A 340 13.03 -21.01 -17.78
CA GLU A 340 14.19 -21.82 -17.41
C GLU A 340 15.41 -21.17 -18.08
N VAL A 341 16.32 -20.63 -17.27
CA VAL A 341 17.65 -20.25 -17.76
C VAL A 341 18.30 -21.55 -18.19
N PRO A 342 18.53 -21.79 -19.50
CA PRO A 342 19.00 -23.08 -19.97
C PRO A 342 20.33 -23.37 -19.28
N ALA A 343 20.37 -24.47 -18.53
CA ALA A 343 21.57 -24.85 -17.80
C ALA A 343 22.72 -24.98 -18.81
N LYS A 344 23.92 -24.49 -18.45
CA LYS A 344 25.12 -24.42 -19.32
C LYS A 344 25.64 -25.77 -19.88
N LYS A 345 24.86 -26.85 -19.75
CA LYS A 345 25.09 -28.18 -20.33
C LYS A 345 24.57 -28.33 -21.76
N GLU A 346 23.58 -27.56 -22.22
CA GLU A 346 23.05 -27.75 -23.59
C GLU A 346 23.94 -27.16 -24.68
N LEU A 347 24.52 -25.97 -24.46
CA LEU A 347 25.57 -25.42 -25.33
C LEU A 347 26.80 -26.34 -25.46
N ALA A 348 27.08 -27.18 -24.45
CA ALA A 348 28.13 -28.19 -24.52
C ALA A 348 27.70 -29.45 -25.32
N LYS A 349 26.40 -29.67 -25.50
CA LYS A 349 25.84 -30.83 -26.21
C LYS A 349 25.70 -30.54 -27.71
N GLU A 350 25.22 -29.36 -28.09
CA GLU A 350 25.19 -28.92 -29.49
C GLU A 350 26.60 -28.77 -30.09
N ALA A 351 27.59 -28.36 -29.28
CA ALA A 351 28.99 -28.34 -29.69
C ALA A 351 29.58 -29.74 -29.93
N SER A 352 29.02 -30.78 -29.28
CA SER A 352 29.49 -32.17 -29.40
C SER A 352 28.81 -32.95 -30.53
N SER A 353 27.57 -32.62 -30.91
CA SER A 353 26.87 -33.30 -32.02
C SER A 353 27.22 -32.73 -33.39
N ARG A 354 27.75 -31.50 -33.47
CA ARG A 354 28.13 -30.84 -34.74
C ARG A 354 29.44 -31.34 -35.36
N ALA A 355 30.12 -32.31 -34.75
CA ALA A 355 31.43 -32.79 -35.19
C ALA A 355 31.43 -34.14 -35.94
N GLU A 356 30.29 -34.86 -35.99
CA GLU A 356 30.25 -36.27 -36.45
C GLU A 356 29.20 -36.53 -37.57
N THR A 357 28.74 -35.52 -38.31
CA THR A 357 27.77 -35.72 -39.41
C THR A 357 27.89 -34.71 -40.56
N GLU A 358 29.03 -34.73 -41.27
CA GLU A 358 29.16 -34.15 -42.62
C GLU A 358 29.68 -35.19 -43.62
N MET A 359 28.97 -36.31 -43.81
CA MET A 359 29.16 -37.17 -44.98
C MET A 359 27.95 -38.07 -45.28
N GLU A 360 27.00 -37.58 -46.09
CA GLU A 360 26.46 -38.27 -47.29
C GLU A 360 25.34 -37.45 -47.98
N LEU A 361 25.38 -37.44 -49.32
CA LEU A 361 24.22 -37.18 -50.19
C LEU A 361 23.56 -38.57 -50.45
N ASP A 362 22.31 -38.74 -50.91
CA ASP A 362 21.61 -38.00 -51.97
C ASP A 362 20.09 -38.33 -52.03
N LEU A 363 19.38 -37.70 -52.97
CA LEU A 363 18.11 -38.10 -53.62
C LEU A 363 16.75 -37.92 -52.88
N LYS A 364 15.70 -37.76 -53.70
CA LYS A 364 14.26 -37.50 -53.40
C LYS A 364 13.42 -38.46 -54.32
N PRO A 365 12.07 -38.33 -54.52
CA PRO A 365 11.00 -37.57 -53.83
C PRO A 365 9.66 -38.33 -53.60
N GLY A 366 8.69 -37.70 -52.90
CA GLY A 366 7.23 -38.00 -53.00
C GLY A 366 6.57 -38.59 -51.73
N ALA A 367 5.23 -38.64 -51.58
CA ALA A 367 4.14 -37.90 -52.23
C ALA A 367 2.79 -38.05 -51.45
N GLN A 368 1.80 -37.18 -51.71
CA GLN A 368 0.33 -37.33 -51.51
C GLN A 368 -0.31 -37.38 -50.09
N ARG A 369 -1.35 -36.53 -49.94
CA ARG A 369 -2.61 -36.70 -49.14
C ARG A 369 -3.60 -37.57 -49.97
N PRO A 370 -4.72 -38.18 -49.46
CA PRO A 370 -5.80 -37.45 -48.73
C PRO A 370 -6.85 -38.25 -47.88
N THR A 371 -7.96 -37.55 -47.57
CA THR A 371 -9.38 -37.99 -47.41
C THR A 371 -9.99 -38.41 -46.06
N ARG A 372 -11.24 -37.94 -45.88
CA ARG A 372 -12.25 -38.26 -44.84
C ARG A 372 -12.88 -39.66 -45.04
N LYS A 373 -13.59 -40.16 -44.01
CA LYS A 373 -14.81 -40.97 -44.17
C LYS A 373 -15.94 -40.52 -43.21
N LEU A 374 -17.18 -40.92 -43.52
CA LEU A 374 -18.44 -40.54 -42.86
C LEU A 374 -19.49 -41.65 -43.10
N LEU A 375 -20.28 -42.02 -42.07
CA LEU A 375 -21.56 -42.78 -42.06
C LEU A 375 -22.09 -42.67 -40.60
N LEU A 376 -23.37 -42.37 -40.24
CA LEU A 376 -24.69 -42.99 -40.48
C LEU A 376 -24.84 -44.41 -39.88
N ALA A 377 -25.93 -44.82 -39.19
CA ALA A 377 -27.18 -44.16 -38.69
C ALA A 377 -27.71 -44.95 -37.42
N THR A 378 -28.96 -45.03 -36.91
CA THR A 378 -30.36 -44.72 -37.35
C THR A 378 -31.38 -44.79 -36.16
N GLY A 379 -32.56 -44.14 -36.25
CA GLY A 379 -33.80 -44.41 -35.44
C GLY A 379 -34.05 -43.49 -34.23
N ALA A 380 -35.19 -42.78 -34.02
CA ALA A 380 -36.66 -43.08 -34.03
C ALA A 380 -37.16 -43.69 -32.68
N VAL A 381 -38.30 -43.36 -32.03
CA VAL A 381 -39.62 -42.69 -32.33
C VAL A 381 -40.04 -41.84 -31.07
N GLY A 382 -40.68 -40.65 -31.14
CA GLY A 382 -42.15 -40.36 -31.06
C GLY A 382 -42.82 -40.63 -29.68
N ASP A 383 -43.84 -39.91 -29.17
CA ASP A 383 -44.57 -38.70 -29.66
C ASP A 383 -45.49 -38.07 -28.55
N ALA A 384 -46.27 -37.02 -28.89
CA ALA A 384 -47.51 -36.48 -28.26
C ALA A 384 -47.49 -35.30 -27.21
N HIS A 385 -48.19 -34.21 -27.57
CA HIS A 385 -48.82 -33.17 -26.71
C HIS A 385 -50.37 -33.34 -26.69
N PRO A 386 -51.15 -32.68 -25.79
CA PRO A 386 -51.66 -31.27 -25.94
C PRO A 386 -51.42 -30.42 -24.66
N THR A 387 -51.53 -29.07 -24.53
CA THR A 387 -52.39 -27.96 -25.06
C THR A 387 -53.84 -27.94 -24.50
N VAL A 388 -54.58 -26.82 -24.33
CA VAL A 388 -54.63 -25.50 -25.02
C VAL A 388 -55.13 -24.34 -24.09
N GLU A 389 -54.81 -23.06 -24.41
CA GLU A 389 -55.47 -21.72 -24.17
C GLU A 389 -56.25 -21.36 -22.85
N ALA A 390 -56.14 -20.17 -22.21
CA ALA A 390 -56.37 -18.73 -22.56
C ALA A 390 -57.87 -18.27 -22.39
N LEU A 391 -58.31 -17.03 -22.08
CA LEU A 391 -57.86 -15.63 -22.29
C LEU A 391 -58.34 -14.61 -21.18
N GLU A 392 -57.74 -13.41 -21.17
CA GLU A 392 -58.29 -12.04 -20.90
C GLU A 392 -58.99 -11.53 -19.59
N SER A 393 -58.24 -10.73 -18.82
CA SER A 393 -58.45 -9.26 -18.61
C SER A 393 -59.34 -8.63 -17.50
N HIS A 394 -59.08 -7.31 -17.28
CA HIS A 394 -59.84 -6.26 -16.57
C HIS A 394 -59.76 -6.06 -15.03
N ARG A 395 -60.02 -4.80 -14.63
CA ARG A 395 -59.95 -4.11 -13.31
C ARG A 395 -61.18 -3.15 -13.23
N PRO A 396 -61.48 -2.39 -12.14
CA PRO A 396 -61.10 -2.44 -10.70
C PRO A 396 -62.33 -2.37 -9.74
N ALA A 397 -62.14 -2.20 -8.40
CA ALA A 397 -62.70 -1.06 -7.59
C ALA A 397 -62.91 -1.29 -6.04
N THR A 398 -62.58 -0.24 -5.27
CA THR A 398 -63.21 0.31 -4.02
C THR A 398 -63.32 -0.44 -2.65
N ASN A 399 -62.77 0.25 -1.62
CA ASN A 399 -63.32 0.63 -0.30
C ASN A 399 -63.69 -0.40 0.81
N THR A 400 -62.95 -0.36 1.93
CA THR A 400 -63.32 0.22 3.27
C THR A 400 -62.18 -0.12 4.28
N SER A 401 -61.80 0.59 5.35
CA SER A 401 -62.24 1.75 6.15
C SER A 401 -62.40 1.35 7.64
N THR A 402 -61.44 1.77 8.48
CA THR A 402 -61.49 1.81 9.95
C THR A 402 -60.62 2.98 10.45
N ARG A 403 -60.70 3.36 11.75
CA ARG A 403 -60.33 4.73 12.20
C ARG A 403 -59.99 4.86 13.70
N GLY A 404 -58.77 5.32 14.03
CA GLY A 404 -58.35 5.79 15.37
C GLY A 404 -56.82 5.74 15.56
N GLY A 405 -56.15 6.63 16.30
CA GLY A 405 -56.58 7.82 17.07
C GLY A 405 -55.46 8.88 17.17
N MET A 406 -55.66 9.97 17.92
CA MET A 406 -54.86 11.21 17.77
C MET A 406 -54.57 11.93 19.11
N MET A 407 -53.31 12.29 19.37
CA MET A 407 -52.83 13.39 20.26
C MET A 407 -51.28 13.38 20.29
N GLY A 408 -50.55 14.49 20.44
CA GLY A 408 -50.93 15.91 20.50
C GLY A 408 -49.69 16.80 20.37
N TRP A 409 -49.85 18.08 20.01
CA TRP A 409 -48.74 19.05 19.81
C TRP A 409 -48.93 20.27 20.72
N GLY A 410 -47.84 20.79 21.31
CA GLY A 410 -47.90 21.99 22.16
C GLY A 410 -46.55 22.58 22.62
N ALA A 411 -45.46 21.79 22.69
CA ALA A 411 -44.18 22.25 23.26
C ALA A 411 -43.17 22.85 22.26
N MET A 412 -43.39 22.70 20.95
CA MET A 412 -42.37 22.97 19.92
C MET A 412 -42.20 24.44 19.51
N ALA A 413 -43.09 25.35 19.92
CA ALA A 413 -43.08 26.74 19.44
C ALA A 413 -41.94 27.60 20.03
N ALA A 414 -41.53 27.36 21.27
CA ALA A 414 -40.59 28.23 21.98
C ALA A 414 -39.12 28.08 21.50
N PHE A 415 -38.71 26.88 21.10
CA PHE A 415 -37.31 26.60 20.71
C PHE A 415 -36.92 27.20 19.35
N ALA A 416 -37.89 27.44 18.46
CA ALA A 416 -37.62 27.95 17.12
C ALA A 416 -37.07 29.40 17.14
N ALA A 417 -37.55 30.25 18.04
CA ALA A 417 -37.19 31.67 18.09
C ALA A 417 -35.71 31.90 18.48
N VAL A 418 -35.19 31.10 19.41
CA VAL A 418 -33.81 31.22 19.90
C VAL A 418 -32.80 30.81 18.82
N LEU A 419 -33.12 29.77 18.05
CA LEU A 419 -32.22 29.23 17.02
C LEU A 419 -31.96 30.23 15.88
N VAL A 420 -32.99 31.00 15.48
CA VAL A 420 -32.87 32.01 14.39
C VAL A 420 -31.89 33.12 14.73
N ILE A 421 -31.84 33.58 15.99
CA ILE A 421 -30.94 34.66 16.44
C ILE A 421 -29.47 34.19 16.45
N VAL A 422 -29.22 32.95 16.85
CA VAL A 422 -27.87 32.36 16.87
C VAL A 422 -27.36 32.08 15.45
N VAL A 423 -28.21 31.58 14.55
CA VAL A 423 -27.83 31.35 13.15
C VAL A 423 -27.60 32.67 12.41
N GLY A 424 -28.44 33.69 12.63
CA GLY A 424 -28.30 35.00 12.00
C GLY A 424 -26.99 35.73 12.36
N THR A 425 -26.58 35.66 13.63
CA THR A 425 -25.31 36.27 14.07
C THR A 425 -24.08 35.51 13.57
N PHE A 426 -24.14 34.18 13.45
CA PHE A 426 -23.05 33.39 12.86
C PHE A 426 -22.87 33.66 11.36
N TYR A 427 -23.96 33.78 10.60
CA TYR A 427 -23.91 34.02 9.16
C TYR A 427 -23.25 35.36 8.79
N ALA A 428 -23.48 36.40 9.59
CA ALA A 428 -22.89 37.73 9.41
C ALA A 428 -21.37 37.78 9.68
N TYR A 429 -20.83 36.87 10.50
CA TYR A 429 -19.41 36.84 10.84
C TYR A 429 -18.54 36.11 9.80
N VAL A 430 -19.13 35.17 9.05
CA VAL A 430 -18.40 34.29 8.10
C VAL A 430 -18.35 34.86 6.68
N ILE A 431 -19.27 35.76 6.29
CA ILE A 431 -19.37 36.30 4.92
C ILE A 431 -19.16 37.82 4.89
N ALA A 432 -17.95 38.24 5.23
CA ALA A 432 -17.44 39.60 4.99
C ALA A 432 -16.16 39.52 4.13
N PRO A 433 -16.19 39.90 2.84
CA PRO A 433 -15.03 39.72 1.96
C PRO A 433 -13.91 40.73 2.31
N PRO A 434 -12.63 40.29 2.41
CA PRO A 434 -11.52 41.22 2.52
C PRO A 434 -11.40 42.05 1.24
N ARG A 435 -11.17 43.36 1.39
CA ARG A 435 -11.07 44.31 0.26
C ARG A 435 -9.89 43.98 -0.64
N ALA A 436 -10.08 44.10 -1.95
CA ALA A 436 -8.99 44.04 -2.91
C ALA A 436 -8.00 45.20 -2.70
N GLY A 437 -6.70 44.90 -2.77
CA GLY A 437 -5.64 45.86 -2.41
C GLY A 437 -4.23 45.33 -2.62
N GLY A 438 -3.94 44.76 -3.80
CA GLY A 438 -2.57 44.42 -4.18
C GLY A 438 -1.75 45.69 -4.53
N PRO A 439 -0.50 45.83 -4.06
CA PRO A 439 0.36 46.94 -4.46
C PRO A 439 0.75 46.85 -5.95
N PRO A 440 0.95 48.00 -6.64
CA PRO A 440 1.24 48.02 -8.07
C PRO A 440 2.67 47.55 -8.41
N PRO A 441 2.91 47.07 -9.65
CA PRO A 441 4.25 46.69 -10.09
C PRO A 441 5.16 47.92 -10.24
N LEU A 442 6.40 47.82 -9.74
CA LEU A 442 7.43 48.82 -9.99
C LEU A 442 8.14 48.56 -11.33
N PRO A 443 8.43 49.60 -12.14
CA PRO A 443 8.94 49.43 -13.50
C PRO A 443 10.47 49.32 -13.56
N LEU A 444 10.97 48.43 -14.41
CA LEU A 444 12.35 48.45 -14.91
C LEU A 444 12.37 48.81 -16.39
N SER A 445 12.50 50.11 -16.65
CA SER A 445 12.80 50.67 -17.98
C SER A 445 13.74 51.87 -17.80
N LYS A 446 14.62 52.09 -18.79
CA LYS A 446 15.92 52.79 -18.68
C LYS A 446 16.95 51.91 -17.92
N LEU A 447 18.17 51.70 -18.40
CA LEU A 447 18.85 52.29 -19.56
C LEU A 447 18.91 51.34 -20.78
N GLY A 448 18.88 51.95 -21.97
CA GLY A 448 19.78 51.60 -23.08
C GLY A 448 20.62 52.85 -23.42
N PRO A 449 21.35 52.92 -24.56
CA PRO A 449 21.37 51.95 -25.66
C PRO A 449 22.79 51.60 -26.18
N ARG A 450 22.85 50.83 -27.29
CA ARG A 450 24.00 50.62 -28.22
C ARG A 450 25.17 49.78 -27.68
N ALA A 451 25.84 48.94 -28.50
CA ALA A 451 25.57 48.48 -29.88
C ALA A 451 26.24 47.10 -30.13
N SER A 452 26.08 46.58 -31.36
CA SER A 452 27.02 45.72 -32.14
C SER A 452 28.26 45.15 -31.39
N ASP A 453 28.55 43.85 -31.41
CA ASP A 453 28.44 42.89 -32.53
C ASP A 453 28.21 41.44 -32.08
N ALA A 454 27.90 40.56 -33.04
CA ALA A 454 28.11 39.11 -32.89
C ALA A 454 29.58 38.76 -33.12
N PRO A 455 30.12 37.77 -32.40
CA PRO A 455 30.55 36.57 -33.12
C PRO A 455 30.08 35.26 -32.44
N ASP A 456 30.30 34.16 -33.16
CA ASP A 456 29.85 32.81 -32.82
C ASP A 456 30.34 32.28 -31.46
N SER A 457 29.57 31.32 -30.92
CA SER A 457 29.96 30.52 -29.76
C SER A 457 31.26 29.75 -30.04
N PRO A 458 32.36 30.01 -29.31
CA PRO A 458 33.62 29.33 -29.57
C PRO A 458 33.56 27.88 -29.08
N THR A 459 33.57 26.92 -30.01
CA THR A 459 33.77 25.51 -29.69
C THR A 459 35.24 25.31 -29.29
N PRO A 460 35.57 24.92 -28.04
CA PRO A 460 36.96 24.69 -27.66
C PRO A 460 37.46 23.38 -28.28
N LEU A 461 38.58 23.45 -29.00
CA LEU A 461 39.17 22.31 -29.69
C LEU A 461 39.81 21.30 -28.73
N LEU A 462 39.97 20.08 -29.25
CA LEU A 462 40.63 18.94 -28.63
C LEU A 462 42.00 19.29 -28.05
N VAL A 463 42.24 18.85 -26.80
CA VAL A 463 43.59 18.56 -26.28
C VAL A 463 43.67 17.04 -26.10
N ARG A 464 44.74 16.42 -26.61
CA ARG A 464 45.02 14.99 -26.36
C ARG A 464 45.64 14.85 -24.97
N PRO A 465 45.13 13.96 -24.09
CA PRO A 465 45.81 13.65 -22.85
C PRO A 465 47.09 12.86 -23.13
N GLU A 466 48.18 13.25 -22.47
CA GLU A 466 49.33 12.38 -22.26
C GLU A 466 48.98 11.29 -21.23
N GLU A 467 49.83 10.26 -21.16
CA GLU A 467 49.59 8.90 -20.64
C GLU A 467 48.77 8.80 -19.33
N ASP A 468 47.66 8.03 -19.37
CA ASP A 468 46.83 7.77 -18.19
C ASP A 468 47.41 6.66 -17.30
N PRO A 469 47.41 6.79 -15.96
CA PRO A 469 47.66 5.67 -15.06
C PRO A 469 46.45 4.69 -15.02
N PRO A 470 46.64 3.41 -14.63
CA PRO A 470 45.57 2.42 -14.64
C PRO A 470 44.56 2.65 -13.50
N GLY A 471 43.27 2.79 -13.80
CA GLY A 471 42.24 2.65 -12.74
C GLY A 471 40.87 3.31 -12.94
N ALA A 472 40.73 4.34 -13.76
CA ALA A 472 39.42 4.94 -14.09
C ALA A 472 39.35 5.27 -15.58
N THR A 473 38.23 5.00 -16.24
CA THR A 473 38.16 5.15 -17.70
C THR A 473 37.66 6.53 -18.10
N LYS A 474 38.15 7.02 -19.24
CA LYS A 474 37.60 8.22 -19.91
C LYS A 474 36.10 8.07 -20.23
N ASP A 475 35.57 6.85 -20.26
CA ASP A 475 34.14 6.59 -20.43
C ASP A 475 33.32 6.84 -19.16
N ASP A 476 33.84 6.59 -17.97
CA ASP A 476 33.17 6.94 -16.70
C ASP A 476 32.98 8.46 -16.59
N VAL A 477 34.02 9.23 -16.93
CA VAL A 477 33.97 10.71 -16.98
C VAL A 477 32.99 11.19 -18.04
N ARG A 478 33.03 10.63 -19.26
CA ARG A 478 32.05 10.91 -20.33
C ARG A 478 30.62 10.48 -19.97
N HIS A 479 30.44 9.52 -19.08
CA HIS A 479 29.11 9.09 -18.61
C HIS A 479 28.58 10.05 -17.55
N ALA A 480 29.37 10.35 -16.51
CA ALA A 480 29.01 11.31 -15.46
C ALA A 480 28.67 12.70 -16.03
N ARG A 481 29.44 13.16 -17.04
CA ARG A 481 29.18 14.40 -17.77
C ARG A 481 27.84 14.39 -18.52
N ARG A 482 27.52 13.30 -19.24
CA ARG A 482 26.23 13.14 -19.94
C ARG A 482 25.03 13.03 -19.00
N LEU A 483 25.21 12.50 -17.78
CA LEU A 483 24.17 12.48 -16.75
C LEU A 483 23.90 13.89 -16.20
N LEU A 484 24.96 14.67 -15.93
CA LEU A 484 24.88 16.06 -15.51
C LEU A 484 24.18 16.95 -16.55
N GLU A 485 24.51 16.78 -17.84
CA GLU A 485 23.89 17.47 -18.98
C GLU A 485 22.40 17.12 -19.16
N ARG A 486 21.98 15.91 -18.77
CA ARG A 486 20.58 15.45 -18.79
C ARG A 486 19.77 15.87 -17.56
N GLY A 487 20.40 16.48 -16.57
CA GLY A 487 19.77 16.88 -15.31
C GLY A 487 19.64 15.76 -14.26
N ASP A 488 20.22 14.57 -14.49
CA ASP A 488 20.31 13.52 -13.47
C ASP A 488 21.53 13.78 -12.57
N TYR A 489 21.38 14.77 -11.70
CA TYR A 489 22.42 15.20 -10.77
C TYR A 489 22.78 14.11 -9.76
N GLN A 490 21.85 13.23 -9.39
CA GLN A 490 22.10 12.20 -8.38
C GLN A 490 22.97 11.07 -8.97
N SER A 491 22.64 10.56 -10.16
CA SER A 491 23.50 9.58 -10.84
C SER A 491 24.82 10.18 -11.31
N ALA A 492 24.82 11.44 -11.78
CA ALA A 492 26.05 12.15 -12.14
C ALA A 492 27.00 12.26 -10.94
N SER A 493 26.49 12.65 -9.77
CA SER A 493 27.28 12.71 -8.54
C SER A 493 27.77 11.33 -8.11
N ALA A 494 26.91 10.30 -8.14
CA ALA A 494 27.31 8.95 -7.74
C ALA A 494 28.41 8.37 -8.65
N MET A 495 28.32 8.62 -9.97
CA MET A 495 29.35 8.22 -10.93
C MET A 495 30.66 9.01 -10.72
N ALA A 496 30.56 10.31 -10.41
CA ALA A 496 31.72 11.15 -10.14
C ALA A 496 32.43 10.78 -8.82
N GLU A 497 31.70 10.51 -7.74
CA GLU A 497 32.28 10.00 -6.49
C GLU A 497 32.91 8.61 -6.70
N LYS A 498 32.29 7.72 -7.48
CA LYS A 498 32.90 6.44 -7.86
C LYS A 498 34.22 6.63 -8.62
N CYS A 499 34.29 7.56 -9.57
CA CYS A 499 35.54 7.96 -10.22
C CYS A 499 36.59 8.43 -9.19
N LEU A 500 36.19 9.22 -8.18
CA LEU A 500 37.10 9.71 -7.14
C LEU A 500 37.59 8.62 -6.17
N THR A 501 36.86 7.51 -6.01
CA THR A 501 37.36 6.31 -5.27
C THR A 501 38.42 5.52 -6.05
N LEU A 502 38.56 5.76 -7.37
CA LEU A 502 39.51 5.08 -8.25
C LEU A 502 40.72 5.95 -8.59
N VAL A 503 40.48 7.24 -8.89
CA VAL A 503 41.52 8.25 -9.09
C VAL A 503 41.22 9.43 -8.16
N THR A 504 41.86 9.38 -6.99
CA THR A 504 41.76 10.42 -5.96
C THR A 504 42.04 11.80 -6.56
N ASN A 505 41.16 12.76 -6.27
CA ASN A 505 41.22 14.15 -6.77
C ASN A 505 41.13 14.32 -8.31
N HIS A 506 40.62 13.36 -9.11
CA HIS A 506 40.47 13.57 -10.57
C HIS A 506 39.71 14.88 -10.90
N PRO A 507 40.26 15.81 -11.71
CA PRO A 507 39.73 17.17 -11.85
C PRO A 507 38.31 17.22 -12.44
N ASP A 508 38.02 16.53 -13.54
CA ASP A 508 36.63 16.46 -14.06
C ASP A 508 35.64 15.87 -13.06
N CYS A 509 36.01 14.81 -12.34
CA CYS A 509 35.10 14.16 -11.40
C CYS A 509 34.84 15.04 -10.16
N LEU A 510 35.85 15.77 -9.66
CA LEU A 510 35.64 16.82 -8.64
C LEU A 510 34.68 17.91 -9.16
N PHE A 511 34.83 18.35 -10.41
CA PHE A 511 33.96 19.36 -11.01
C PHE A 511 32.52 18.86 -11.19
N ILE A 512 32.33 17.64 -11.71
CA ILE A 512 31.02 17.05 -11.97
C ILE A 512 30.29 16.75 -10.64
N ALA A 513 31.01 16.27 -9.61
CA ALA A 513 30.45 16.12 -8.26
C ALA A 513 30.02 17.48 -7.68
N GLY A 514 30.89 18.49 -7.73
CA GLY A 514 30.57 19.85 -7.26
C GLY A 514 29.36 20.47 -7.98
N ALA A 515 29.31 20.37 -9.31
CA ALA A 515 28.21 20.86 -10.14
C ALA A 515 26.89 20.14 -9.84
N SER A 516 26.94 18.82 -9.62
CA SER A 516 25.77 18.02 -9.24
C SER A 516 25.24 18.44 -7.86
N MET A 517 26.10 18.53 -6.85
CA MET A 517 25.73 18.96 -5.50
C MET A 517 25.14 20.38 -5.48
N ALA A 518 25.72 21.31 -6.26
CA ALA A 518 25.21 22.67 -6.40
C ALA A 518 23.80 22.71 -7.02
N ARG A 519 23.53 21.89 -8.05
CA ARG A 519 22.20 21.75 -8.66
C ARG A 519 21.18 21.12 -7.68
N MET A 520 21.64 20.28 -6.76
CA MET A 520 20.84 19.69 -5.67
C MET A 520 20.73 20.59 -4.41
N LYS A 521 21.19 21.86 -4.46
CA LYS A 521 21.22 22.81 -3.32
C LYS A 521 22.04 22.36 -2.09
N LYS A 522 23.02 21.48 -2.30
CA LYS A 522 24.04 21.07 -1.31
C LYS A 522 25.30 21.92 -1.49
N PHE A 523 25.17 23.22 -1.21
CA PHE A 523 26.17 24.23 -1.55
C PHE A 523 27.47 24.07 -0.77
N ASP A 524 27.40 23.62 0.48
CA ASP A 524 28.52 23.24 1.33
C ASP A 524 29.39 22.12 0.71
N VAL A 525 28.76 21.01 0.29
CA VAL A 525 29.46 19.88 -0.33
C VAL A 525 30.00 20.26 -1.71
N ALA A 526 29.26 21.08 -2.47
CA ALA A 526 29.72 21.62 -3.74
C ALA A 526 30.99 22.45 -3.58
N VAL A 527 31.01 23.37 -2.61
CA VAL A 527 32.17 24.20 -2.27
C VAL A 527 33.38 23.33 -1.88
N GLN A 528 33.21 22.31 -1.03
CA GLN A 528 34.31 21.41 -0.67
C GLN A 528 34.93 20.70 -1.89
N ARG A 529 34.11 20.21 -2.83
CA ARG A 529 34.60 19.57 -4.07
C ARG A 529 35.29 20.57 -5.01
N TYR A 530 34.78 21.79 -5.10
CA TYR A 530 35.40 22.87 -5.87
C TYR A 530 36.72 23.38 -5.27
N GLN A 531 36.79 23.52 -3.94
CA GLN A 531 38.04 23.85 -3.21
C GLN A 531 39.07 22.72 -3.39
N SER A 532 38.66 21.46 -3.31
CA SER A 532 39.52 20.30 -3.59
C SER A 532 40.10 20.36 -5.01
N LEU A 533 39.34 20.83 -6.01
CA LEU A 533 39.83 21.01 -7.38
C LEU A 533 40.81 22.19 -7.45
N ALA A 534 40.42 23.35 -6.91
CA ALA A 534 41.22 24.58 -6.99
C ALA A 534 42.58 24.49 -6.27
N THR A 535 42.67 23.67 -5.21
CA THR A 535 43.87 23.41 -4.42
C THR A 535 44.76 22.34 -5.03
N ASN A 536 44.20 21.19 -5.44
CA ASN A 536 45.01 20.06 -5.95
C ASN A 536 45.40 20.21 -7.43
N HIS A 537 44.64 21.00 -8.21
CA HIS A 537 44.87 21.19 -9.65
C HIS A 537 44.92 22.68 -10.03
N PRO A 538 45.78 23.50 -9.41
CA PRO A 538 45.67 24.96 -9.46
C PRO A 538 45.82 25.57 -10.86
N GLY A 539 46.51 24.89 -11.79
CA GLY A 539 46.68 25.27 -13.20
C GLY A 539 45.74 24.59 -14.19
N HIS A 540 44.81 23.73 -13.75
CA HIS A 540 43.83 23.11 -14.64
C HIS A 540 42.75 24.13 -15.06
N PRO A 541 42.24 24.13 -16.31
CA PRO A 541 41.28 25.15 -16.77
C PRO A 541 40.03 25.30 -15.88
N LEU A 542 39.53 24.18 -15.34
CA LEU A 542 38.39 24.19 -14.42
C LEU A 542 38.68 24.90 -13.09
N ALA A 543 39.94 25.00 -12.65
CA ALA A 543 40.33 25.66 -11.39
C ALA A 543 40.15 27.18 -11.42
N GLY A 544 40.15 27.80 -12.61
CA GLY A 544 39.73 29.21 -12.75
C GLY A 544 38.23 29.36 -12.50
N VAL A 545 37.43 28.46 -13.06
CA VAL A 545 35.95 28.47 -12.95
C VAL A 545 35.50 28.09 -11.54
N THR A 546 36.14 27.13 -10.87
CA THR A 546 35.72 26.73 -9.52
C THR A 546 35.93 27.83 -8.48
N ARG A 547 36.95 28.69 -8.63
CA ARG A 547 37.20 29.80 -7.70
C ARG A 547 36.03 30.79 -7.65
N THR A 548 35.46 31.17 -8.79
CA THR A 548 34.29 32.07 -8.83
C THR A 548 33.00 31.37 -8.34
N LEU A 549 32.86 30.07 -8.61
CA LEU A 549 31.73 29.28 -8.11
C LEU A 549 31.77 29.08 -6.59
N ILE A 550 32.96 28.99 -5.97
CA ILE A 550 33.10 28.91 -4.51
C ILE A 550 32.47 30.13 -3.84
N GLU A 551 32.88 31.35 -4.24
CA GLU A 551 32.34 32.59 -3.67
C GLU A 551 30.82 32.73 -3.87
N GLU A 552 30.28 32.27 -5.01
CA GLU A 552 28.85 32.28 -5.28
C GLU A 552 28.07 31.29 -4.38
N TYR A 553 28.59 30.07 -4.21
CA TYR A 553 27.91 29.03 -3.44
C TYR A 553 28.13 29.15 -1.93
N GLU A 554 29.25 29.70 -1.45
CA GLU A 554 29.44 30.07 -0.05
C GLU A 554 28.42 31.14 0.37
N ARG A 555 28.18 32.15 -0.48
CA ARG A 555 27.12 33.15 -0.24
C ARG A 555 25.72 32.52 -0.22
N LYS A 556 25.39 31.67 -1.20
CA LYS A 556 24.09 30.95 -1.24
C LYS A 556 23.90 29.99 -0.07
N HIS A 557 24.99 29.38 0.42
CA HIS A 557 24.95 28.58 1.64
C HIS A 557 24.66 29.44 2.87
N ALA A 558 25.32 30.60 3.01
CA ALA A 558 25.04 31.54 4.10
C ALA A 558 23.60 32.07 4.06
N GLU A 559 23.06 32.40 2.88
CA GLU A 559 21.65 32.77 2.68
C GLU A 559 20.71 31.62 3.10
N GLN A 560 20.99 30.38 2.67
CA GLN A 560 20.20 29.20 3.03
C GLN A 560 20.22 28.92 4.54
N VAL A 561 21.38 29.00 5.20
CA VAL A 561 21.53 28.83 6.66
C VAL A 561 20.86 29.97 7.43
N ALA A 562 20.92 31.21 6.93
CA ALA A 562 20.22 32.34 7.54
C ALA A 562 18.68 32.23 7.41
N SER A 563 18.19 31.56 6.38
CA SER A 563 16.76 31.29 6.17
C SER A 563 16.20 30.11 6.98
N ALA A 564 17.07 29.26 7.55
CA ALA A 564 16.66 28.08 8.29
C ALA A 564 16.25 28.42 9.75
N PRO A 565 15.17 27.82 10.28
CA PRO A 565 14.81 27.99 11.69
C PRO A 565 15.89 27.41 12.60
N ARG A 566 16.38 28.22 13.55
CA ARG A 566 17.53 27.86 14.40
C ARG A 566 17.20 26.76 15.41
N THR A 567 17.53 25.52 15.07
CA THR A 567 17.68 24.42 16.04
C THR A 567 19.14 24.28 16.47
N THR A 568 19.40 24.11 17.77
CA THR A 568 20.74 24.12 18.34
C THR A 568 21.46 22.77 18.23
N SER A 569 22.64 22.79 17.59
CA SER A 569 23.82 21.96 17.91
C SER A 569 23.58 20.56 18.48
N GLU A 570 23.65 19.52 17.62
CA GLU A 570 24.14 18.20 18.06
C GLU A 570 24.93 17.48 16.95
N SER A 571 25.43 16.28 17.24
CA SER A 571 26.46 15.56 16.48
C SER A 571 26.07 15.19 15.04
N ALA A 572 27.09 14.95 14.21
CA ALA A 572 26.92 14.51 12.81
C ALA A 572 25.98 13.29 12.69
N PRO A 573 25.11 13.24 11.66
CA PRO A 573 24.20 12.11 11.46
C PRO A 573 24.95 10.79 11.26
N LEU A 574 24.45 9.72 11.88
CA LEU A 574 24.81 8.34 11.54
C LEU A 574 24.39 8.04 10.10
N ASP A 575 25.17 7.21 9.40
CA ASP A 575 24.83 6.81 8.03
C ASP A 575 23.75 5.72 7.97
N ALA A 576 23.27 5.39 6.77
CA ALA A 576 22.19 4.43 6.57
C ALA A 576 22.56 2.97 6.92
N HIS A 577 23.85 2.65 7.05
CA HIS A 577 24.34 1.35 7.50
C HIS A 577 24.40 1.29 9.02
N ASP A 578 24.98 2.30 9.66
CA ASP A 578 25.05 2.43 11.12
C ASP A 578 23.65 2.44 11.76
N VAL A 579 22.71 3.20 11.18
CA VAL A 579 21.31 3.24 11.64
C VAL A 579 20.67 1.85 11.63
N ALA A 580 20.97 0.99 10.65
CA ALA A 580 20.43 -0.36 10.57
C ALA A 580 21.02 -1.30 11.64
N ILE A 581 22.32 -1.17 11.93
CA ILE A 581 22.98 -1.94 13.01
C ILE A 581 22.43 -1.52 14.38
N VAL A 582 22.26 -0.21 14.59
CA VAL A 582 21.67 0.36 15.82
C VAL A 582 20.24 -0.15 16.02
N ASP A 583 19.36 -0.09 15.02
CA ASP A 583 17.98 -0.57 15.16
C ASP A 583 17.90 -2.08 15.45
N GLU A 584 18.76 -2.90 14.84
CA GLU A 584 18.81 -4.33 15.14
C GLU A 584 19.17 -4.59 16.62
N TRP A 585 20.16 -3.87 17.15
CA TRP A 585 20.63 -4.01 18.54
C TRP A 585 19.65 -3.43 19.57
N VAL A 586 19.01 -2.29 19.26
CA VAL A 586 17.92 -1.69 20.02
C VAL A 586 16.72 -2.63 20.07
N THR A 587 16.32 -3.19 18.93
CA THR A 587 15.18 -4.13 18.81
C THR A 587 15.45 -5.45 19.55
N LYS A 588 16.64 -6.05 19.42
CA LYS A 588 17.05 -7.24 20.20
C LYS A 588 17.02 -6.96 21.70
N SER A 589 17.56 -5.83 22.15
CA SER A 589 17.59 -5.43 23.56
C SER A 589 16.17 -5.22 24.13
N ARG A 590 15.30 -4.52 23.40
CA ARG A 590 13.87 -4.36 23.73
C ARG A 590 13.14 -5.70 23.86
N ALA A 591 13.40 -6.64 22.95
CA ALA A 591 12.81 -7.98 22.99
C ALA A 591 13.31 -8.82 24.19
N LEU A 592 14.57 -8.66 24.59
CA LEU A 592 15.14 -9.32 25.79
C LEU A 592 14.56 -8.74 27.08
N ILE A 593 14.39 -7.42 27.18
CA ILE A 593 13.71 -6.76 28.32
C ILE A 593 12.26 -7.25 28.45
N LYS A 594 11.50 -7.32 27.36
CA LYS A 594 10.12 -7.88 27.37
C LYS A 594 10.06 -9.34 27.84
N LYS A 595 11.13 -10.12 27.62
CA LYS A 595 11.29 -11.50 28.10
C LYS A 595 11.92 -11.60 29.51
N GLN A 596 12.08 -10.47 30.22
CA GLN A 596 12.73 -10.36 31.53
C GLN A 596 14.19 -10.86 31.57
N LYS A 597 14.84 -10.99 30.40
CA LYS A 597 16.23 -11.46 30.23
C LYS A 597 17.22 -10.31 30.43
N TYR A 598 17.18 -9.65 31.58
CA TYR A 598 17.88 -8.38 31.81
C TYR A 598 19.42 -8.48 31.69
N ARG A 599 20.04 -9.63 32.03
CA ARG A 599 21.48 -9.84 31.83
C ARG A 599 21.88 -9.85 30.34
N GLU A 600 21.10 -10.55 29.51
CA GLU A 600 21.31 -10.59 28.06
C GLU A 600 21.04 -9.23 27.42
N ALA A 601 19.99 -8.52 27.88
CA ALA A 601 19.68 -7.17 27.43
C ALA A 601 20.79 -6.16 27.77
N ALA A 602 21.36 -6.24 28.98
CA ALA A 602 22.49 -5.40 29.38
C ALA A 602 23.72 -5.66 28.50
N ALA A 603 24.05 -6.92 28.20
CA ALA A 603 25.17 -7.26 27.33
C ALA A 603 24.99 -6.75 25.89
N MET A 604 23.78 -6.88 25.32
CA MET A 604 23.43 -6.36 23.98
C MET A 604 23.50 -4.82 23.93
N ALA A 605 22.97 -4.14 24.95
CA ALA A 605 23.10 -2.68 25.07
C ALA A 605 24.56 -2.24 25.30
N GLU A 606 25.40 -3.05 25.95
CA GLU A 606 26.83 -2.77 26.11
C GLU A 606 27.59 -2.87 24.79
N GLN A 607 27.24 -3.83 23.93
CA GLN A 607 27.76 -3.93 22.57
C GLN A 607 27.39 -2.69 21.74
N CYS A 608 26.13 -2.23 21.84
CA CYS A 608 25.73 -0.97 21.21
C CYS A 608 26.55 0.23 21.69
N LEU A 609 26.69 0.43 23.00
CA LEU A 609 27.42 1.58 23.56
C LEU A 609 28.94 1.51 23.36
N LYS A 610 29.49 0.36 22.95
CA LYS A 610 30.89 0.20 22.54
C LYS A 610 31.17 0.65 21.10
N VAL A 611 30.16 0.61 20.22
CA VAL A 611 30.29 1.05 18.81
C VAL A 611 29.68 2.44 18.61
N PHE A 612 28.57 2.74 19.28
CA PHE A 612 27.79 3.97 19.11
C PHE A 612 27.52 4.69 20.46
N PRO A 613 28.52 5.37 21.06
CA PRO A 613 28.39 6.01 22.38
C PRO A 613 27.48 7.24 22.45
N SER A 614 26.93 7.69 21.32
CA SER A 614 25.98 8.81 21.18
C SER A 614 24.52 8.36 21.05
N VAL A 615 24.23 7.05 20.94
CA VAL A 615 22.86 6.56 20.76
C VAL A 615 22.12 6.55 22.11
N SER A 616 21.25 7.55 22.29
CA SER A 616 20.38 7.71 23.46
C SER A 616 19.55 6.45 23.76
N ASP A 617 18.96 5.82 22.75
CA ASP A 617 18.11 4.63 22.91
C ASP A 617 18.87 3.43 23.52
N CYS A 618 20.15 3.25 23.21
CA CYS A 618 21.00 2.23 23.82
C CYS A 618 21.35 2.58 25.28
N HIS A 619 21.47 3.86 25.64
CA HIS A 619 21.57 4.30 27.03
C HIS A 619 20.25 4.08 27.80
N LEU A 620 19.09 4.32 27.20
CA LEU A 620 17.79 4.02 27.80
C LEU A 620 17.67 2.54 28.17
N LEU A 621 18.00 1.65 27.22
CA LEU A 621 17.89 0.21 27.38
C LEU A 621 18.91 -0.34 28.39
N MET A 622 20.12 0.21 28.40
CA MET A 622 21.11 -0.06 29.44
C MET A 622 20.60 0.39 30.83
N GLY A 623 20.00 1.57 30.92
CA GLY A 623 19.41 2.10 32.16
C GLY A 623 18.37 1.15 32.76
N ILE A 624 17.41 0.71 31.93
CA ILE A 624 16.35 -0.24 32.31
C ILE A 624 16.96 -1.59 32.74
N ALA A 625 17.88 -2.14 31.95
CA ALA A 625 18.49 -3.44 32.23
C ALA A 625 19.32 -3.43 33.52
N LYS A 626 20.10 -2.37 33.78
CA LYS A 626 20.90 -2.23 35.01
C LYS A 626 20.01 -2.02 36.24
N ALA A 627 18.97 -1.19 36.15
CA ALA A 627 18.02 -0.99 37.25
C ALA A 627 17.28 -2.30 37.62
N ARG A 628 16.93 -3.14 36.64
CA ARG A 628 16.33 -4.47 36.87
C ARG A 628 17.32 -5.56 37.29
N LEU A 629 18.61 -5.23 37.40
CA LEU A 629 19.69 -6.10 37.91
C LEU A 629 20.26 -5.59 39.25
N ASP A 630 19.48 -4.78 39.97
CA ASP A 630 19.85 -4.13 41.24
C ASP A 630 21.09 -3.21 41.17
N LYS A 631 21.54 -2.89 39.94
CA LYS A 631 22.64 -1.97 39.65
C LYS A 631 22.11 -0.55 39.44
N VAL A 632 21.33 -0.05 40.39
CA VAL A 632 20.57 1.20 40.28
C VAL A 632 21.50 2.41 40.02
N ASP A 633 22.65 2.45 40.71
CA ASP A 633 23.72 3.44 40.50
C ASP A 633 24.31 3.44 39.08
N GLU A 634 24.37 2.27 38.42
CA GLU A 634 24.79 2.17 37.01
C GLU A 634 23.67 2.63 36.08
N GLY A 635 22.43 2.19 36.35
CA GLY A 635 21.25 2.58 35.57
C GLY A 635 21.02 4.09 35.55
N ALA A 636 21.14 4.75 36.70
CA ALA A 636 20.99 6.19 36.83
C ALA A 636 22.01 7.01 36.01
N ARG A 637 23.24 6.51 35.82
CA ARG A 637 24.22 7.16 34.93
C ARG A 637 23.79 7.11 33.47
N HIS A 638 23.25 5.97 33.03
CA HIS A 638 22.74 5.83 31.66
C HIS A 638 21.42 6.58 31.44
N TYR A 639 20.57 6.71 32.47
CA TYR A 639 19.40 7.59 32.41
C TYR A 639 19.76 9.07 32.26
N ARG A 640 20.79 9.58 32.97
CA ARG A 640 21.31 10.95 32.70
C ARG A 640 21.82 11.08 31.27
N ARG A 641 22.66 10.15 30.81
CA ARG A 641 23.23 10.20 29.47
C ARG A 641 22.18 10.07 28.35
N PHE A 642 21.09 9.36 28.59
CA PHE A 642 19.89 9.39 27.74
C PHE A 642 19.19 10.76 27.75
N LEU A 643 19.01 11.39 28.92
CA LEU A 643 18.40 12.73 29.02
C LEU A 643 19.29 13.86 28.45
N GLU A 644 20.58 13.62 28.29
CA GLU A 644 21.49 14.47 27.50
C GLU A 644 21.25 14.28 26.00
N LEU A 645 21.27 13.04 25.49
CA LEU A 645 21.32 12.71 24.06
C LEU A 645 19.97 12.45 23.35
N ALA A 646 18.84 12.44 24.06
CA ALA A 646 17.54 12.15 23.46
C ALA A 646 16.87 13.41 22.90
N PRO A 647 16.34 13.41 21.66
CA PRO A 647 15.54 14.51 21.13
C PRO A 647 14.44 14.97 22.09
N SER A 648 14.12 16.27 22.11
CA SER A 648 13.23 16.88 23.12
C SER A 648 11.80 16.32 23.12
N ASP A 649 11.36 15.75 22.00
CA ASP A 649 10.08 15.07 21.77
C ASP A 649 10.11 13.55 22.05
N HIS A 650 11.28 12.97 22.33
CA HIS A 650 11.45 11.53 22.54
C HIS A 650 10.61 11.03 23.75
N PRO A 651 9.67 10.08 23.55
CA PRO A 651 8.57 9.82 24.49
C PRO A 651 9.02 9.45 25.90
N ALA A 652 10.07 8.62 26.04
CA ALA A 652 10.57 8.18 27.34
C ALA A 652 11.25 9.28 28.18
N ARG A 653 11.47 10.51 27.67
CA ARG A 653 12.15 11.58 28.43
C ARG A 653 11.41 11.96 29.72
N GLY A 654 10.08 12.03 29.68
CA GLY A 654 9.27 12.37 30.87
C GLY A 654 9.41 11.31 31.97
N GLU A 655 9.20 10.04 31.62
CA GLU A 655 9.31 8.90 32.55
C GLU A 655 10.72 8.79 33.16
N VAL A 656 11.76 8.89 32.33
CA VAL A 656 13.15 8.77 32.80
C VAL A 656 13.56 9.94 33.68
N ALA A 657 13.09 11.16 33.42
CA ALA A 657 13.31 12.29 34.32
C ALA A 657 12.66 12.06 35.70
N THR A 658 11.43 11.53 35.74
CA THR A 658 10.75 11.17 36.99
C THR A 658 11.46 10.03 37.72
N LEU A 659 11.88 8.97 37.02
CA LEU A 659 12.63 7.84 37.60
C LEU A 659 13.98 8.28 38.18
N LEU A 660 14.72 9.12 37.45
CA LEU A 660 15.99 9.66 37.91
C LEU A 660 15.79 10.54 39.15
N LYS A 661 14.77 11.42 39.15
CA LYS A 661 14.43 12.25 40.30
C LYS A 661 14.11 11.41 41.53
N HIS A 662 13.25 10.40 41.41
CA HIS A 662 12.92 9.50 42.52
C HIS A 662 14.16 8.78 43.08
N TYR A 663 15.09 8.36 42.23
CA TYR A 663 16.37 7.79 42.65
C TYR A 663 17.25 8.81 43.40
N GLU A 664 17.39 10.04 42.88
CA GLU A 664 18.22 11.08 43.52
C GLU A 664 17.62 11.57 44.84
N ASP A 665 16.30 11.67 44.93
CA ASP A 665 15.60 11.96 46.19
C ASP A 665 15.71 10.78 47.18
N SER A 666 15.67 9.51 46.73
CA SER A 666 15.93 8.36 47.61
C SER A 666 17.35 8.32 48.15
N LYS A 667 18.36 8.76 47.38
CA LYS A 667 19.74 8.91 47.89
C LYS A 667 19.91 10.09 48.84
N ARG A 668 19.10 11.14 48.71
CA ARG A 668 19.07 12.26 49.67
C ARG A 668 18.41 11.89 50.99
N GLY A 669 17.40 11.00 50.96
CA GLY A 669 16.76 10.46 52.18
C GLY A 669 17.65 9.55 53.03
N GLY A 670 18.82 9.12 52.53
CA GLY A 670 19.74 8.20 53.22
C GLY A 670 20.58 8.79 54.37
N ARG A 671 20.10 9.83 55.05
CA ARG A 671 20.71 10.39 56.28
C ARG A 671 19.65 10.94 57.24
N TYR A 672 19.13 10.07 58.10
CA TYR A 672 18.71 10.35 59.47
C TYR A 672 18.99 9.11 60.32
#